data_AF-A0A2V9BRN5-F1
#
_entry.id   AF-A0A2V9BRN5-F1
#
_cell.length_a   1.000
_cell.length_b   1.000
_cell.length_c   1.000
_cell.angle_alpha   90.00
_cell.angle_beta   90.00
_cell.angle_gamma   90.00
#
_symmetry.space_group_name_H-M   'P 1'
#
loop_
_entity.id
_entity.type
_entity.pdbx_description
1 polymer ?
#
loop_
_entity_poly.entity_id
_entity_poly.type
_entity_poly.pdbx_seq_one_letter_code
_entity_poly.pdbx_strand_id
1 'polypeptide(L)'
;VQACRALDYAHRHGIVHRDIKPGNIMVTTEGTVKVVDFGIARLVDTSKTQTGMLLGTLGYMSPQQLRGKRADERSDIWSVGVMFYELLSYQKPFSGDNHAALILNIISEEPRPLGEAAPDCPTELQAVVHKTLRKDDAERFQSMEELLVELEPLWKRLQHSTVEQLVEQSQERMRSGELPSARDLLRQALLIDTSSSQARLLLEEVNAALKGSLLPGELQERVAKGQALLQEGLLEEARAQAEALLDLDSAYGPARQLLEQVEHGLQHAQRQNREKRAFLGEQLRTMKAAIDRGDLSDAIELGRKTIGRVGEDTDLTQLLEFAERAIKLRQQNEEIDRQLPIVYSLLEAGKFAEAERLIEEIQRNAPLEPRLPPLLEAAREKRVPSAPPALADAAKPASTLVDLAREYVYERGAGAQSASRETENKPEFTAKPQRVATLDQPARIRSSRPGVSRSPAAAGEPPDAGGERQVDIPQPGLAAQATERPWWKQPLPITSMVLALTLGVGFAVYRKTAATPRVPAKSSETAPVPSPSLEEQQRSLIALAHEAADHSDYKTAEAKLDAAEKLPGPLQSLIQDLRRKFTLEERNSEIRGVAQTERDLWSQGTTQLSQNRLDQAESSFRKILELPEGGRRKAEAERYLTEVIPRRREEERRATQAQQVRQPQQKADAAQTNQQTLQNAARQAEQLKFAELEGLYKQAEQRGDDAARQQLFYLQPQFRAIADGGGPLAPNARNYAENLIPAALKEMESRAAKAKLEAAEAARFSELVDHFKQAVEARDNNALKTRVLGEFQKLAQAGGPKAAEAAKYATVLVPAAIRDTAPWPVIGCPASPGGLSPSIKPGDLVACGLLDPPKVQWTQFSWPDFPGRARQAGQAK
;
A
#
# COMPACT_ATOMS: atom_id res chain seq x y z
N VAL A 1 -29.42 -14.69 2.70
CA VAL A 1 -30.41 -13.58 2.71
C VAL A 1 -29.82 -12.25 2.27
N GLN A 2 -28.82 -11.67 2.95
CA GLN A 2 -28.28 -10.34 2.62
C GLN A 2 -27.81 -10.21 1.15
N ALA A 3 -27.08 -11.19 0.62
CA ALA A 3 -26.69 -11.23 -0.79
C ALA A 3 -27.91 -11.24 -1.75
N CYS A 4 -28.94 -12.01 -1.43
CA CYS A 4 -30.18 -12.07 -2.22
C CYS A 4 -30.90 -10.71 -2.25
N ARG A 5 -30.91 -9.96 -1.14
CA ARG A 5 -31.47 -8.58 -1.08
C ARG A 5 -30.70 -7.63 -1.99
N ALA A 6 -29.37 -7.72 -2.01
CA ALA A 6 -28.55 -6.91 -2.90
C ALA A 6 -28.80 -7.26 -4.38
N LEU A 7 -29.02 -8.53 -4.70
CA LEU A 7 -29.33 -8.98 -6.05
C LEU A 7 -30.74 -8.59 -6.49
N ASP A 8 -31.74 -8.72 -5.61
CA ASP A 8 -33.10 -8.21 -5.87
C ASP A 8 -33.08 -6.71 -6.20
N TYR A 9 -32.35 -5.92 -5.40
CA TYR A 9 -32.17 -4.50 -5.69
C TYR A 9 -31.56 -4.25 -7.07
N ALA A 10 -30.51 -4.98 -7.45
CA ALA A 10 -29.89 -4.84 -8.76
C ALA A 10 -30.81 -5.27 -9.91
N HIS A 11 -31.52 -6.39 -9.75
CA HIS A 11 -32.49 -6.94 -10.71
C HIS A 11 -33.61 -5.95 -11.00
N ARG A 12 -34.17 -5.31 -9.96
CA ARG A 12 -35.18 -4.23 -10.10
C ARG A 12 -34.70 -3.02 -10.91
N HIS A 13 -33.39 -2.83 -11.04
CA HIS A 13 -32.77 -1.78 -11.87
C HIS A 13 -32.29 -2.32 -13.23
N GLY A 14 -32.68 -3.53 -13.61
CA GLY A 14 -32.32 -4.16 -14.89
C GLY A 14 -30.87 -4.64 -14.97
N ILE A 15 -30.18 -4.76 -13.82
CA ILE A 15 -28.78 -5.18 -13.75
C ILE A 15 -28.71 -6.64 -13.28
N VAL A 16 -28.22 -7.52 -14.16
CA VAL A 16 -27.95 -8.93 -13.84
C VAL A 16 -26.45 -9.11 -13.60
N HIS A 17 -26.07 -9.79 -12.52
CA HIS A 17 -24.68 -9.89 -12.09
C HIS A 17 -23.85 -10.87 -12.94
N ARG A 18 -24.39 -12.05 -13.25
CA ARG A 18 -23.84 -13.10 -14.13
C ARG A 18 -22.59 -13.85 -13.66
N ASP A 19 -22.03 -13.50 -12.51
CA ASP A 19 -20.79 -14.08 -11.96
C ASP A 19 -20.88 -14.20 -10.43
N ILE A 20 -22.00 -14.71 -9.91
CA ILE A 20 -22.15 -14.91 -8.46
C ILE A 20 -21.38 -16.15 -8.03
N LYS A 21 -20.45 -15.95 -7.08
CA LYS A 21 -19.60 -16.98 -6.48
C LYS A 21 -19.03 -16.46 -5.16
N PRO A 22 -18.54 -17.32 -4.25
CA PRO A 22 -17.97 -16.90 -2.96
C PRO A 22 -16.89 -15.81 -3.09
N GLY A 23 -16.06 -15.85 -4.15
CA GLY A 23 -15.03 -14.83 -4.40
C GLY A 23 -15.56 -13.41 -4.64
N ASN A 24 -16.84 -13.27 -4.98
CA ASN A 24 -17.51 -11.98 -5.24
C ASN A 24 -18.46 -11.59 -4.09
N ILE A 25 -18.36 -12.26 -2.93
CA ILE A 25 -19.15 -11.98 -1.73
C ILE A 25 -18.19 -11.61 -0.59
N MET A 26 -18.21 -10.34 -0.17
CA MET A 26 -17.41 -9.83 0.93
C MET A 26 -18.19 -9.85 2.24
N VAL A 27 -17.55 -10.27 3.33
CA VAL A 27 -18.11 -10.25 4.69
C VAL A 27 -17.27 -9.30 5.54
N THR A 28 -17.90 -8.29 6.15
CA THR A 28 -17.22 -7.35 7.06
C THR A 28 -17.05 -7.97 8.45
N THR A 29 -16.16 -7.39 9.26
CA THR A 29 -15.99 -7.77 10.69
C THR A 29 -17.27 -7.61 11.51
N GLU A 30 -18.17 -6.75 11.05
CA GLU A 30 -19.50 -6.51 11.63
C GLU A 30 -20.56 -7.52 11.13
N GLY A 31 -20.17 -8.51 10.32
CA GLY A 31 -21.07 -9.52 9.77
C GLY A 31 -21.97 -9.04 8.62
N THR A 32 -21.67 -7.88 8.02
CA THR A 32 -22.41 -7.36 6.86
C THR A 32 -21.87 -7.98 5.57
N VAL A 33 -22.76 -8.45 4.70
CA VAL A 33 -22.45 -9.05 3.41
C VAL A 33 -22.59 -8.01 2.30
N LYS A 34 -21.56 -7.88 1.46
CA LYS A 34 -21.55 -7.02 0.27
C LYS A 34 -21.28 -7.86 -0.98
N VAL A 35 -22.07 -7.65 -2.02
CA VAL A 35 -21.84 -8.26 -3.35
C VAL A 35 -20.97 -7.30 -4.17
N VAL A 36 -19.89 -7.81 -4.75
CA VAL A 36 -18.91 -7.03 -5.52
C VAL A 36 -18.76 -7.59 -6.93
N ASP A 37 -18.12 -6.83 -7.83
CA ASP A 37 -17.82 -7.25 -9.21
C ASP A 37 -19.04 -7.61 -10.08
N PHE A 38 -20.05 -6.73 -10.09
CA PHE A 38 -21.15 -6.81 -11.06
C PHE A 38 -20.60 -6.91 -12.48
N GLY A 39 -20.98 -7.99 -13.19
CA GLY A 39 -20.29 -8.48 -14.37
C GLY A 39 -20.25 -7.52 -15.55
N ILE A 40 -19.26 -6.61 -15.57
CA ILE A 40 -18.87 -5.81 -16.75
C ILE A 40 -18.08 -6.66 -17.77
N ALA A 41 -17.74 -7.92 -17.44
CA ALA A 41 -16.91 -8.77 -18.30
C ALA A 41 -17.56 -10.11 -18.67
N ARG A 42 -17.45 -10.40 -19.98
CA ARG A 42 -17.58 -11.69 -20.68
C ARG A 42 -18.91 -11.96 -21.38
N LEU A 43 -19.02 -11.39 -22.59
CA LEU A 43 -19.41 -12.22 -23.73
C LEU A 43 -18.43 -13.39 -23.83
N VAL A 44 -18.98 -14.54 -24.17
CA VAL A 44 -18.33 -15.84 -24.32
C VAL A 44 -17.23 -15.76 -25.39
N ASP A 45 -15.97 -15.71 -24.97
CA ASP A 45 -14.83 -16.07 -25.82
C ASP A 45 -14.38 -17.48 -25.43
N THR A 46 -14.94 -18.49 -26.11
CA THR A 46 -14.68 -19.92 -25.93
C THR A 46 -13.32 -20.39 -26.47
N SER A 47 -12.34 -19.50 -26.65
CA SER A 47 -11.11 -19.81 -27.40
C SER A 47 -9.79 -19.74 -26.63
N LYS A 48 -9.78 -19.54 -25.29
CA LYS A 48 -8.52 -19.54 -24.52
C LYS A 48 -8.63 -20.28 -23.18
N THR A 49 -8.17 -21.53 -23.16
CA THR A 49 -7.93 -22.33 -21.96
C THR A 49 -6.73 -21.80 -21.17
N GLN A 50 -6.97 -20.95 -20.17
CA GLN A 50 -6.02 -20.71 -19.07
C GLN A 50 -6.39 -21.62 -17.88
N THR A 51 -5.50 -22.56 -17.57
CA THR A 51 -5.76 -23.86 -16.95
C THR A 51 -5.90 -23.85 -15.41
N GLY A 52 -6.44 -22.78 -14.80
CA GLY A 52 -6.61 -22.77 -13.33
C GLY A 52 -7.63 -21.77 -12.79
N MET A 53 -7.67 -20.54 -13.30
CA MET A 53 -8.63 -19.52 -12.85
C MET A 53 -10.06 -19.74 -13.39
N LEU A 54 -10.21 -20.43 -14.53
CA LEU A 54 -11.52 -20.70 -15.14
C LEU A 54 -12.28 -21.84 -14.45
N LEU A 55 -11.56 -22.81 -13.88
CA LEU A 55 -12.12 -24.05 -13.34
C LEU A 55 -13.08 -23.80 -12.16
N GLY A 56 -12.76 -22.79 -11.34
CA GLY A 56 -13.60 -22.40 -10.21
C GLY A 56 -14.88 -21.66 -10.61
N THR A 57 -14.85 -20.88 -11.69
CA THR A 57 -15.97 -20.01 -12.11
C THR A 57 -17.05 -20.78 -12.87
N LEU A 58 -16.67 -21.79 -13.68
CA LEU A 58 -17.62 -22.60 -14.45
C LEU A 58 -18.64 -23.33 -13.56
N GLY A 59 -18.24 -23.72 -12.35
CA GLY A 59 -19.11 -24.44 -11.40
C GLY A 59 -20.33 -23.66 -10.92
N TYR A 60 -20.33 -22.32 -11.03
CA TYR A 60 -21.45 -21.46 -10.61
C TYR A 60 -22.31 -20.98 -11.78
N MET A 61 -21.91 -21.25 -13.03
CA MET A 61 -22.69 -20.84 -14.20
C MET A 61 -23.97 -21.66 -14.34
N SER A 62 -25.04 -21.00 -14.76
CA SER A 62 -26.32 -21.66 -15.02
C SER A 62 -26.28 -22.53 -16.29
N PRO A 63 -27.13 -23.58 -16.39
CA PRO A 63 -27.22 -24.42 -17.59
C PRO A 63 -27.51 -23.62 -18.86
N GLN A 64 -28.27 -22.53 -18.76
CA GLN A 64 -28.57 -21.67 -19.91
C GLN A 64 -27.34 -20.86 -20.36
N GLN A 65 -26.52 -20.36 -19.43
CA GLN A 65 -25.25 -19.69 -19.75
C GLN A 65 -24.27 -20.64 -20.45
N LEU A 66 -24.14 -21.88 -19.95
CA LEU A 66 -23.27 -22.89 -20.55
C LEU A 66 -23.73 -23.35 -21.94
N ARG A 67 -25.05 -23.30 -22.22
CA ARG A 67 -25.63 -23.52 -23.55
C ARG A 67 -25.54 -22.28 -24.46
N GLY A 68 -24.94 -21.19 -24.02
CA GLY A 68 -24.84 -19.93 -24.77
C GLY A 68 -26.15 -19.14 -24.89
N LYS A 69 -27.19 -19.49 -24.11
CA LYS A 69 -28.43 -18.70 -24.03
C LYS A 69 -28.20 -17.41 -23.23
N ARG A 70 -29.06 -16.42 -23.42
CA ARG A 70 -28.99 -15.13 -22.72
C ARG A 70 -29.14 -15.34 -21.20
N ALA A 71 -28.20 -14.81 -20.44
CA ALA A 71 -28.29 -14.76 -18.98
C ALA A 71 -29.27 -13.67 -18.53
N ASP A 72 -30.10 -14.01 -17.56
CA ASP A 72 -31.11 -13.16 -16.92
C ASP A 72 -31.04 -13.33 -15.39
N GLU A 73 -31.96 -12.71 -14.66
CA GLU A 73 -32.03 -12.75 -13.19
C GLU A 73 -32.05 -14.19 -12.64
N ARG A 74 -32.69 -15.11 -13.37
CA ARG A 74 -32.79 -16.55 -13.04
C ARG A 74 -31.47 -17.28 -13.17
N SER A 75 -30.49 -16.70 -13.89
CA SER A 75 -29.10 -17.16 -13.89
C SER A 75 -28.40 -16.85 -12.57
N ASP A 76 -28.62 -15.67 -11.99
CA ASP A 76 -28.06 -15.32 -10.68
C ASP A 76 -28.70 -16.16 -9.56
N ILE A 77 -29.99 -16.49 -9.67
CA ILE A 77 -30.71 -17.39 -8.75
C ILE A 77 -30.05 -18.77 -8.72
N TRP A 78 -29.70 -19.32 -9.88
CA TRP A 78 -28.96 -20.57 -9.97
C TRP A 78 -27.61 -20.49 -9.24
N SER A 79 -26.83 -19.45 -9.51
CA SER A 79 -25.52 -19.27 -8.90
C SER A 79 -25.59 -19.10 -7.37
N VAL A 80 -26.61 -18.40 -6.86
CA VAL A 80 -26.92 -18.35 -5.42
C VAL A 80 -27.25 -19.75 -4.89
N GLY A 81 -28.00 -20.56 -5.63
CA GLY A 81 -28.29 -21.95 -5.28
C GLY A 81 -27.03 -22.82 -5.15
N VAL A 82 -26.11 -22.70 -6.11
CA VAL A 82 -24.81 -23.39 -6.07
C VAL A 82 -24.02 -22.97 -4.83
N MET A 83 -23.97 -21.66 -4.56
CA MET A 83 -23.29 -21.12 -3.39
C MET A 83 -23.93 -21.59 -2.07
N PHE A 84 -25.25 -21.63 -1.96
CA PHE A 84 -25.93 -22.16 -0.77
C PHE A 84 -25.63 -23.64 -0.56
N TYR A 85 -25.72 -24.44 -1.63
CA TYR A 85 -25.36 -25.85 -1.56
C TYR A 85 -23.92 -26.04 -1.05
N GLU A 86 -22.98 -25.27 -1.58
CA GLU A 86 -21.57 -25.32 -1.18
C GLU A 86 -21.34 -24.85 0.26
N LEU A 87 -21.99 -23.78 0.70
CA LEU A 87 -21.87 -23.30 2.08
C LEU A 87 -22.45 -24.29 3.10
N LEU A 88 -23.51 -25.00 2.73
CA LEU A 88 -24.19 -25.94 3.63
C LEU A 88 -23.51 -27.31 3.67
N SER A 89 -22.95 -27.77 2.55
CA SER A 89 -22.34 -29.11 2.44
C SER A 89 -20.81 -29.12 2.38
N TYR A 90 -20.18 -27.94 2.31
CA TYR A 90 -18.74 -27.76 2.01
C TYR A 90 -18.29 -28.39 0.68
N GLN A 91 -19.24 -28.72 -0.20
CA GLN A 91 -18.99 -29.38 -1.49
C GLN A 91 -19.83 -28.71 -2.57
N LYS A 92 -19.32 -28.62 -3.80
CA LYS A 92 -20.12 -28.13 -4.93
C LYS A 92 -21.18 -29.15 -5.34
N PRO A 93 -22.35 -28.71 -5.84
CA PRO A 93 -23.41 -29.62 -6.29
C PRO A 93 -23.00 -30.46 -7.51
N PHE A 94 -22.05 -29.97 -8.32
CA PHE A 94 -21.53 -30.64 -9.51
C PHE A 94 -20.00 -30.60 -9.52
N SER A 95 -19.40 -31.72 -9.91
CA SER A 95 -17.95 -31.88 -10.12
C SER A 95 -17.69 -32.66 -11.40
N GLY A 96 -16.50 -32.54 -11.98
CA GLY A 96 -16.08 -33.34 -13.13
C GLY A 96 -14.57 -33.31 -13.31
N ASP A 97 -14.01 -34.38 -13.88
CA ASP A 97 -12.55 -34.56 -14.04
C ASP A 97 -11.91 -33.51 -14.97
N ASN A 98 -12.71 -32.88 -15.82
CA ASN A 98 -12.31 -31.78 -16.70
C ASN A 98 -13.48 -30.82 -16.97
N HIS A 99 -13.21 -29.71 -17.65
CA HIS A 99 -14.22 -28.69 -17.95
C HIS A 99 -15.43 -29.22 -18.73
N ALA A 100 -15.20 -30.09 -19.72
CA ALA A 100 -16.29 -30.63 -20.54
C ALA A 100 -17.20 -31.55 -19.70
N ALA A 101 -16.61 -32.39 -18.85
CA ALA A 101 -17.35 -33.23 -17.90
C ALA A 101 -18.15 -32.41 -16.90
N LEU A 102 -17.55 -31.36 -16.32
CA LEU A 102 -18.27 -30.45 -15.41
C LEU A 102 -19.44 -29.75 -16.10
N ILE A 103 -19.23 -29.23 -17.32
CA ILE A 103 -20.29 -28.58 -18.10
C ILE A 103 -21.42 -29.57 -18.40
N LEU A 104 -21.09 -30.80 -18.81
CA LEU A 104 -22.08 -31.83 -19.08
C LEU A 104 -22.89 -32.17 -17.81
N ASN A 105 -22.22 -32.32 -16.66
CA ASN A 105 -22.87 -32.60 -15.39
C ASN A 105 -23.80 -31.45 -14.95
N ILE A 106 -23.38 -30.19 -15.13
CA ILE A 106 -24.24 -29.03 -14.85
C ILE A 106 -25.46 -29.02 -15.78
N ILE A 107 -25.32 -29.43 -17.04
CA ILE A 107 -26.39 -29.41 -18.05
C ILE A 107 -27.38 -30.56 -17.86
N SER A 108 -26.92 -31.73 -17.42
CA SER A 108 -27.66 -33.00 -17.55
C SER A 108 -27.90 -33.73 -16.23
N GLU A 109 -26.98 -33.67 -15.27
CA GLU A 109 -27.06 -34.44 -14.03
C GLU A 109 -27.76 -33.65 -12.92
N GLU A 110 -28.54 -34.31 -12.07
CA GLU A 110 -29.10 -33.67 -10.87
C GLU A 110 -28.07 -33.64 -9.73
N PRO A 111 -28.08 -32.61 -8.87
CA PRO A 111 -27.14 -32.55 -7.76
C PRO A 111 -27.48 -33.65 -6.75
N ARG A 112 -26.47 -34.10 -6.01
CA ARG A 112 -26.70 -34.99 -4.87
C ARG A 112 -27.71 -34.33 -3.91
N PRO A 113 -28.69 -35.06 -3.36
CA PRO A 113 -29.65 -34.47 -2.43
C PRO A 113 -28.94 -33.81 -1.24
N LEU A 114 -29.30 -32.57 -0.93
CA LEU A 114 -28.63 -31.80 0.11
C LEU A 114 -28.76 -32.46 1.49
N GLY A 115 -29.86 -33.16 1.77
CA GLY A 115 -30.03 -33.92 3.01
C GLY A 115 -29.05 -35.09 3.19
N GLU A 116 -28.48 -35.64 2.12
CA GLU A 116 -27.41 -36.62 2.24
C GLU A 116 -26.04 -35.97 2.46
N ALA A 117 -25.82 -34.80 1.86
CA ALA A 117 -24.55 -34.07 1.94
C ALA A 117 -24.43 -33.22 3.22
N ALA A 118 -25.56 -32.78 3.76
CA ALA A 118 -25.69 -31.97 4.98
C ALA A 118 -26.94 -32.43 5.78
N PRO A 119 -26.84 -33.52 6.56
CA PRO A 119 -27.97 -34.09 7.31
C PRO A 119 -28.65 -33.13 8.29
N ASP A 120 -27.89 -32.17 8.85
CA ASP A 120 -28.40 -31.17 9.80
C ASP A 120 -29.15 -30.01 9.13
N CYS A 121 -29.22 -29.98 7.80
CA CYS A 121 -29.91 -28.93 7.05
C CYS A 121 -31.44 -29.12 7.14
N PRO A 122 -32.24 -28.11 7.55
CA PRO A 122 -33.70 -28.21 7.60
C PRO A 122 -34.32 -28.53 6.24
N THR A 123 -35.31 -29.41 6.19
CA THR A 123 -35.95 -29.88 4.95
C THR A 123 -36.52 -28.73 4.12
N GLU A 124 -37.04 -27.68 4.77
CA GLU A 124 -37.58 -26.50 4.09
C GLU A 124 -36.47 -25.72 3.37
N LEU A 125 -35.29 -25.59 3.97
CA LEU A 125 -34.13 -24.96 3.34
C LEU A 125 -33.60 -25.81 2.18
N GLN A 126 -33.58 -27.14 2.34
CA GLN A 126 -33.23 -28.06 1.25
C GLN A 126 -34.16 -27.87 0.03
N ALA A 127 -35.47 -27.73 0.26
CA ALA A 127 -36.44 -27.50 -0.81
C ALA A 127 -36.19 -26.18 -1.55
N VAL A 128 -35.86 -25.10 -0.82
CA VAL A 128 -35.49 -23.81 -1.41
C VAL A 128 -34.25 -23.94 -2.28
N VAL A 129 -33.16 -24.53 -1.76
CA VAL A 129 -31.91 -24.74 -2.52
C VAL A 129 -32.16 -25.60 -3.75
N HIS A 130 -32.94 -26.69 -3.62
CA HIS A 130 -33.28 -27.55 -4.74
C HIS A 130 -34.07 -26.81 -5.83
N LYS A 131 -35.04 -25.96 -5.47
CA LYS A 131 -35.79 -25.15 -6.45
C LYS A 131 -34.90 -24.14 -7.19
N THR A 132 -33.88 -23.57 -6.53
CA THR A 132 -32.90 -22.70 -7.21
C THR A 132 -32.02 -23.44 -8.24
N LEU A 133 -31.82 -24.75 -8.06
CA LEU A 133 -30.98 -25.61 -8.90
C LEU A 133 -31.75 -26.42 -9.96
N ARG A 134 -33.01 -26.06 -10.26
CA ARG A 134 -33.75 -26.66 -11.38
C ARG A 134 -33.09 -26.35 -12.71
N LYS A 135 -32.95 -27.36 -13.59
CA LYS A 135 -32.26 -27.19 -14.88
C LYS A 135 -33.04 -26.30 -15.85
N ASP A 136 -34.36 -26.47 -15.87
CA ASP A 136 -35.27 -25.56 -16.56
C ASP A 136 -35.38 -24.25 -15.77
N ASP A 137 -35.21 -23.12 -16.46
CA ASP A 137 -35.28 -21.80 -15.85
C ASP A 137 -36.73 -21.38 -15.52
N ALA A 138 -37.72 -22.00 -16.16
CA ALA A 138 -39.14 -21.81 -15.85
C ALA A 138 -39.57 -22.49 -14.54
N GLU A 139 -38.84 -23.50 -14.08
CA GLU A 139 -39.11 -24.22 -12.83
C GLU A 139 -38.42 -23.61 -11.60
N ARG A 140 -37.51 -22.65 -11.81
CA ARG A 140 -36.87 -21.90 -10.72
C ARG A 140 -37.79 -20.83 -10.16
N PHE A 141 -37.36 -20.20 -9.07
CA PHE A 141 -37.87 -18.88 -8.68
C PHE A 141 -37.68 -17.90 -9.85
N GLN A 142 -38.70 -17.11 -10.15
CA GLN A 142 -38.67 -16.19 -11.29
C GLN A 142 -38.05 -14.83 -10.94
N SER A 143 -37.93 -14.50 -9.65
CA SER A 143 -37.24 -13.31 -9.16
C SER A 143 -36.53 -13.57 -7.82
N MET A 144 -35.56 -12.72 -7.46
CA MET A 144 -34.94 -12.78 -6.14
C MET A 144 -35.91 -12.45 -5.00
N GLU A 145 -36.91 -11.61 -5.25
CA GLU A 145 -38.02 -11.36 -4.33
C GLU A 145 -38.79 -12.64 -3.98
N GLU A 146 -39.15 -13.47 -4.98
CA GLU A 146 -39.85 -14.75 -4.73
C GLU A 146 -39.00 -15.68 -3.86
N LEU A 147 -37.69 -15.74 -4.12
CA LEU A 147 -36.75 -16.50 -3.28
C LEU A 147 -36.67 -15.95 -1.85
N LEU A 148 -36.64 -14.62 -1.69
CA LEU A 148 -36.57 -13.98 -0.37
C LEU A 148 -37.83 -14.23 0.46
N VAL A 149 -39.02 -14.26 -0.16
CA VAL A 149 -40.29 -14.56 0.52
C VAL A 149 -40.25 -15.92 1.23
N GLU A 150 -39.64 -16.93 0.59
CA GLU A 150 -39.47 -18.26 1.19
C GLU A 150 -38.29 -18.32 2.19
N LEU A 151 -37.18 -17.64 1.89
CA LEU A 151 -35.94 -17.76 2.65
C LEU A 151 -35.92 -16.95 3.96
N GLU A 152 -36.53 -15.76 3.98
CA GLU A 152 -36.48 -14.86 5.13
C GLU A 152 -37.19 -15.40 6.39
N PRO A 153 -38.40 -16.00 6.30
CA PRO A 153 -39.05 -16.59 7.46
C PRO A 153 -38.23 -17.74 8.07
N LEU A 154 -37.63 -18.58 7.22
CA LEU A 154 -36.74 -19.66 7.66
C LEU A 154 -35.51 -19.12 8.37
N TRP A 155 -34.87 -18.11 7.80
CA TRP A 155 -33.70 -17.46 8.40
C TRP A 155 -34.02 -16.85 9.77
N LYS A 156 -35.12 -16.11 9.89
CA LYS A 156 -35.54 -15.51 11.17
C LYS A 156 -35.83 -16.56 12.25
N ARG A 157 -36.52 -17.65 11.88
CA ARG A 157 -36.81 -18.76 12.80
C ARG A 157 -35.52 -19.42 13.30
N LEU A 158 -34.59 -19.71 12.40
CA LEU A 158 -33.29 -20.32 12.74
C LEU A 158 -32.42 -19.37 13.58
N GLN A 159 -32.40 -18.07 13.27
CA GLN A 159 -31.71 -17.08 14.10
C GLN A 159 -32.26 -17.08 15.52
N HIS A 160 -33.58 -17.03 15.66
CA HIS A 160 -34.23 -17.02 16.97
C HIS A 160 -33.91 -18.28 17.78
N SER A 161 -34.07 -19.47 17.19
CA SER A 161 -33.80 -20.74 17.89
C SER A 161 -32.34 -20.87 18.31
N THR A 162 -31.38 -20.44 17.46
CA THR A 162 -29.96 -20.52 17.80
C THR A 162 -29.61 -19.53 18.90
N VAL A 163 -30.16 -18.31 18.86
CA VAL A 163 -29.96 -17.31 19.92
C VAL A 163 -30.54 -17.80 21.24
N GLU A 164 -31.73 -18.39 21.25
CA GLU A 164 -32.33 -18.99 22.44
C GLU A 164 -31.45 -20.09 23.03
N GLN A 165 -30.94 -21.02 22.21
CA GLN A 165 -30.03 -22.07 22.66
C GLN A 165 -28.73 -21.51 23.25
N LEU A 166 -28.11 -20.52 22.61
CA LEU A 166 -26.89 -19.89 23.12
C LEU A 166 -27.14 -19.15 24.44
N VAL A 167 -28.29 -18.49 24.57
CA VAL A 167 -28.70 -17.83 25.81
C VAL A 167 -28.92 -18.85 26.92
N GLU A 168 -29.63 -19.94 26.65
CA GLU A 168 -29.85 -21.02 27.63
C GLU A 168 -28.53 -21.64 28.11
N GLN A 169 -27.63 -21.97 27.17
CA GLN A 169 -26.29 -22.47 27.51
C GLN A 169 -25.49 -21.44 28.31
N SER A 170 -25.58 -20.15 27.98
CA SER A 170 -24.88 -19.11 28.73
C SER A 170 -25.38 -19.02 30.19
N GLN A 171 -26.69 -19.14 30.41
CA GLN A 171 -27.27 -19.14 31.76
C GLN A 171 -26.84 -20.36 32.57
N GLU A 172 -26.71 -21.52 31.93
CA GLU A 172 -26.16 -22.72 32.57
C GLU A 172 -24.69 -22.53 32.98
N ARG A 173 -23.87 -21.95 32.10
CA ARG A 173 -22.46 -21.60 32.39
C ARG A 173 -22.34 -20.56 33.50
N MET A 174 -23.28 -19.61 33.57
CA MET A 174 -23.34 -18.67 34.69
C MET A 174 -23.63 -19.39 36.02
N ARG A 175 -24.54 -20.37 36.02
CA ARG A 175 -24.84 -21.18 37.22
C ARG A 175 -23.67 -22.07 37.63
N SER A 176 -22.85 -22.55 36.69
CA SER A 176 -21.64 -23.32 36.99
C SER A 176 -20.44 -22.47 37.41
N GLY A 177 -20.54 -21.15 37.35
CA GLY A 177 -19.45 -20.21 37.67
C GLY A 177 -18.45 -19.98 36.53
N GLU A 178 -18.69 -20.54 35.35
CA GLU A 178 -17.86 -20.39 34.15
C GLU A 178 -18.20 -19.08 33.40
N LEU A 179 -18.04 -17.95 34.09
CA LEU A 179 -18.40 -16.62 33.57
C LEU A 179 -17.72 -16.24 32.23
N PRO A 180 -16.44 -16.56 31.96
CA PRO A 180 -15.83 -16.28 30.65
C PRO A 180 -16.51 -17.01 29.50
N SER A 181 -16.85 -18.29 29.68
CA SER A 181 -17.54 -19.09 28.67
C SER A 181 -18.97 -18.59 28.46
N ALA A 182 -19.67 -18.18 29.52
CA ALA A 182 -20.98 -17.53 29.41
C ALA A 182 -20.91 -16.23 28.59
N ARG A 183 -19.90 -15.39 28.84
CA ARG A 183 -19.66 -14.14 28.10
C ARG A 183 -19.48 -14.40 26.61
N ASP A 184 -18.71 -15.42 26.27
CA ASP A 184 -18.39 -15.73 24.87
C ASP A 184 -19.62 -16.27 24.12
N LEU A 185 -20.44 -17.11 24.76
CA LEU A 185 -21.73 -17.57 24.20
C LEU A 185 -22.69 -16.40 23.95
N LEU A 186 -22.75 -15.43 24.87
CA LEU A 186 -23.60 -14.24 24.72
C LEU A 186 -23.10 -13.30 23.63
N ARG A 187 -21.78 -13.16 23.46
CA ARG A 187 -21.18 -12.45 22.33
C ARG A 187 -21.53 -13.13 21.00
N GLN A 188 -21.46 -14.45 20.94
CA GLN A 188 -21.89 -15.22 19.75
C GLN A 188 -23.37 -15.01 19.45
N ALA A 189 -24.24 -15.03 20.46
CA ALA A 189 -25.66 -14.75 20.29
C ALA A 189 -25.91 -13.37 19.67
N LEU A 190 -25.18 -12.34 20.12
CA LEU A 190 -25.29 -10.98 19.59
C LEU A 190 -24.69 -10.80 18.20
N LEU A 191 -23.76 -11.66 17.78
CA LEU A 191 -23.31 -11.71 16.38
C LEU A 191 -24.39 -12.26 15.44
N ILE A 192 -25.23 -13.18 15.93
CA ILE A 192 -26.32 -13.78 15.14
C ILE A 192 -27.52 -12.84 15.08
N ASP A 193 -27.91 -12.28 16.23
CA ASP A 193 -28.97 -11.29 16.34
C ASP A 193 -28.56 -10.16 17.28
N THR A 194 -28.10 -9.07 16.67
CA THR A 194 -27.72 -7.86 17.41
C THR A 194 -28.90 -7.28 18.18
N SER A 195 -30.15 -7.53 17.79
CA SER A 195 -31.35 -6.96 18.41
C SER A 195 -31.85 -7.70 19.65
N SER A 196 -31.23 -8.84 20.00
CA SER A 196 -31.61 -9.63 21.18
C SER A 196 -31.36 -8.84 22.49
N SER A 197 -32.44 -8.37 23.11
CA SER A 197 -32.39 -7.65 24.39
C SER A 197 -31.94 -8.55 25.53
N GLN A 198 -32.39 -9.81 25.54
CA GLN A 198 -32.04 -10.80 26.56
C GLN A 198 -30.54 -11.10 26.58
N ALA A 199 -29.93 -11.33 25.41
CA ALA A 199 -28.49 -11.60 25.33
C ALA A 199 -27.66 -10.37 25.78
N ARG A 200 -28.10 -9.15 25.49
CA ARG A 200 -27.43 -7.92 25.96
C ARG A 200 -27.46 -7.78 27.47
N LEU A 201 -28.63 -7.97 28.09
CA LEU A 201 -28.79 -7.86 29.54
C LEU A 201 -27.95 -8.90 30.29
N LEU A 202 -27.97 -10.15 29.84
CA LEU A 202 -27.14 -11.21 30.43
C LEU A 202 -25.65 -10.94 30.24
N LEU A 203 -25.25 -10.38 29.09
CA LEU A 203 -23.84 -10.04 28.86
C LEU A 203 -23.36 -8.94 29.82
N GLU A 204 -24.22 -7.96 30.12
CA GLU A 204 -23.94 -6.93 31.11
C GLU A 204 -23.80 -7.52 32.52
N GLU A 205 -24.69 -8.44 32.90
CA GLU A 205 -24.63 -9.17 34.17
C GLU A 205 -23.33 -9.98 34.32
N VAL A 206 -22.96 -10.75 33.29
CA VAL A 206 -21.71 -11.53 33.26
C VAL A 206 -20.49 -10.63 33.36
N ASN A 207 -20.47 -9.50 32.64
CA ASN A 207 -19.36 -8.56 32.70
C ASN A 207 -19.24 -7.90 34.09
N ALA A 208 -20.36 -7.60 34.75
CA ALA A 208 -20.35 -7.08 36.12
C ALA A 208 -19.82 -8.13 37.11
N ALA A 209 -20.23 -9.40 36.97
CA ALA A 209 -19.74 -10.49 37.80
C ALA A 209 -18.23 -10.77 37.59
N LEU A 210 -17.75 -10.71 36.35
CA LEU A 210 -16.32 -10.84 36.03
C LEU A 210 -15.49 -9.70 36.63
N LYS A 211 -15.99 -8.46 36.59
CA LYS A 211 -15.35 -7.30 37.23
C LYS A 211 -15.22 -7.47 38.75
N GLY A 212 -16.20 -8.10 39.40
CA GLY A 212 -16.17 -8.39 40.83
C GLY A 212 -15.21 -9.51 41.25
N SER A 213 -14.81 -10.39 40.33
CA SER A 213 -14.01 -11.60 40.62
C SER A 213 -12.49 -11.42 40.45
N LEU A 214 -12.01 -10.37 39.79
CA LEU A 214 -10.58 -10.12 39.57
C LEU A 214 -9.98 -9.40 40.79
N LEU A 215 -9.13 -10.11 41.55
CA LEU A 215 -8.37 -9.51 42.66
C LEU A 215 -7.48 -8.36 42.11
N PRO A 216 -7.54 -7.14 42.70
CA PRO A 216 -6.71 -6.00 42.27
C PRO A 216 -5.20 -6.30 42.18
N GLY A 217 -4.70 -7.29 42.92
CA GLY A 217 -3.29 -7.71 42.90
C GLY A 217 -2.84 -8.35 41.59
N GLU A 218 -3.65 -9.19 40.96
CA GLU A 218 -3.27 -9.87 39.70
C GLU A 218 -3.21 -8.90 38.52
N LEU A 219 -4.09 -7.88 38.51
CA LEU A 219 -4.09 -6.81 37.51
C LEU A 219 -2.85 -5.91 37.66
N GLN A 220 -2.39 -5.67 38.90
CA GLN A 220 -1.17 -4.90 39.15
C GLN A 220 0.09 -5.67 38.73
N GLU A 221 0.16 -6.98 39.02
CA GLU A 221 1.30 -7.82 38.62
C GLU A 221 1.47 -7.87 37.09
N ARG A 222 0.37 -8.00 36.35
CA ARG A 222 0.38 -8.00 34.88
C ARG A 222 0.81 -6.66 34.28
N VAL A 223 0.41 -5.54 34.88
CA VAL A 223 0.90 -4.21 34.48
C VAL A 223 2.40 -4.09 34.72
N ALA A 224 2.88 -4.54 35.87
CA ALA A 224 4.32 -4.53 36.19
C ALA A 224 5.12 -5.35 35.17
N LYS A 225 4.60 -6.52 34.77
CA LYS A 225 5.20 -7.35 33.71
C LYS A 225 5.23 -6.63 32.36
N GLY A 226 4.13 -5.99 31.96
CA GLY A 226 4.07 -5.21 30.72
C GLY A 226 5.04 -4.01 30.71
N GLN A 227 5.21 -3.34 31.85
CA GLN A 227 6.19 -2.27 32.03
C GLN A 227 7.64 -2.78 31.92
N ALA A 228 7.94 -3.97 32.45
CA ALA A 228 9.26 -4.59 32.31
C ALA A 228 9.60 -4.89 30.85
N LEU A 229 8.66 -5.46 30.09
CA LEU A 229 8.82 -5.73 28.65
C LEU A 229 9.07 -4.46 27.83
N LEU A 230 8.40 -3.36 28.19
CA LEU A 230 8.63 -2.05 27.58
C LEU A 230 10.05 -1.55 27.84
N GLN A 231 10.59 -1.73 29.06
CA GLN A 231 11.97 -1.36 29.37
C GLN A 231 13.01 -2.21 28.64
N GLU A 232 12.69 -3.49 28.39
CA GLU A 232 13.53 -4.40 27.61
C GLU A 232 13.48 -4.14 26.09
N GLY A 233 12.59 -3.24 25.63
CA GLY A 233 12.42 -2.92 24.21
C GLY A 233 11.57 -3.92 23.42
N LEU A 234 10.93 -4.87 24.11
CA LEU A 234 10.00 -5.85 23.53
C LEU A 234 8.60 -5.23 23.35
N LEU A 235 8.52 -4.24 22.45
CA LEU A 235 7.35 -3.38 22.28
C LEU A 235 6.06 -4.15 21.92
N GLU A 236 6.15 -5.15 21.03
CA GLU A 236 4.97 -5.94 20.63
C GLU A 236 4.45 -6.83 21.77
N GLU A 237 5.34 -7.38 22.59
CA GLU A 237 4.95 -8.19 23.76
C GLU A 237 4.34 -7.31 24.86
N ALA A 238 4.91 -6.13 25.08
CA ALA A 238 4.34 -5.14 25.99
C ALA A 238 2.95 -4.65 25.55
N ARG A 239 2.75 -4.47 24.24
CA ARG A 239 1.45 -4.13 23.65
C ARG A 239 0.42 -5.22 23.90
N ALA A 240 0.76 -6.48 23.61
CA ALA A 240 -0.13 -7.60 23.82
C ALA A 240 -0.55 -7.74 25.29
N GLN A 241 0.35 -7.47 26.24
CA GLN A 241 0.01 -7.45 27.67
C GLN A 241 -0.96 -6.31 28.03
N ALA A 242 -0.77 -5.12 27.47
CA ALA A 242 -1.66 -3.98 27.70
C ALA A 242 -3.06 -4.20 27.11
N GLU A 243 -3.15 -4.73 25.89
CA GLU A 243 -4.41 -5.07 25.22
C GLU A 243 -5.15 -6.18 25.99
N ALA A 244 -4.45 -7.24 26.42
CA ALA A 244 -5.04 -8.30 27.23
C ALA A 244 -5.61 -7.80 28.58
N LEU A 245 -5.02 -6.76 29.16
CA LEU A 245 -5.55 -6.11 30.37
C LEU A 245 -6.80 -5.28 30.07
N LEU A 246 -6.84 -4.58 28.94
CA LEU A 246 -8.00 -3.79 28.51
C LEU A 246 -9.18 -4.66 28.04
N ASP A 247 -8.91 -5.87 27.57
CA ASP A 247 -9.93 -6.88 27.27
C ASP A 247 -10.65 -7.39 28.53
N LEU A 248 -9.97 -7.35 29.68
CA LEU A 248 -10.54 -7.67 31.00
C LEU A 248 -11.31 -6.48 31.57
N ASP A 249 -10.68 -5.30 31.59
CA ASP A 249 -11.34 -4.05 31.97
C ASP A 249 -10.90 -2.89 31.08
N SER A 250 -11.79 -2.49 30.19
CA SER A 250 -11.54 -1.40 29.25
C SER A 250 -11.35 -0.04 29.94
N ALA A 251 -11.76 0.11 31.20
CA ALA A 251 -11.58 1.32 32.00
C ALA A 251 -10.33 1.30 32.89
N TYR A 252 -9.51 0.24 32.84
CA TYR A 252 -8.34 0.12 33.70
C TYR A 252 -7.23 1.11 33.30
N GLY A 253 -7.14 2.21 34.06
CA GLY A 253 -6.23 3.33 33.80
C GLY A 253 -4.76 2.94 33.59
N PRO A 254 -4.16 2.10 34.45
CA PRO A 254 -2.76 1.68 34.31
C PRO A 254 -2.46 0.94 32.99
N ALA A 255 -3.40 0.13 32.48
CA ALA A 255 -3.21 -0.55 31.20
C ALA A 255 -3.31 0.41 30.00
N ARG A 256 -4.20 1.43 30.06
CA ARG A 256 -4.25 2.48 29.03
C ARG A 256 -2.95 3.28 28.97
N GLN A 257 -2.41 3.65 30.13
CA GLN A 257 -1.15 4.38 30.21
C GLN A 257 0.02 3.55 29.67
N LEU A 258 0.05 2.24 29.96
CA LEU A 258 1.04 1.33 29.38
C LEU A 258 0.91 1.24 27.85
N LEU A 259 -0.31 1.10 27.32
CA LEU A 259 -0.54 1.03 25.88
C LEU A 259 -0.06 2.31 25.17
N GLU A 260 -0.37 3.48 25.73
CA GLU A 260 0.07 4.78 25.19
C GLU A 260 1.61 4.88 25.13
N GLN A 261 2.31 4.41 26.16
CA GLN A 261 3.77 4.38 26.19
C GLN A 261 4.35 3.44 25.13
N VAL A 262 3.75 2.27 24.95
CA VAL A 262 4.16 1.28 23.96
C VAL A 262 3.92 1.80 22.53
N GLU A 263 2.75 2.41 22.28
CA GLU A 263 2.42 3.02 20.99
C GLU A 263 3.40 4.14 20.61
N HIS A 264 3.75 5.00 21.56
CA HIS A 264 4.76 6.04 21.35
C HIS A 264 6.14 5.42 21.03
N GLY A 265 6.52 4.36 21.73
CA GLY A 265 7.74 3.59 21.44
C GLY A 265 7.76 2.98 20.03
N LEU A 266 6.64 2.38 19.61
CA LEU A 266 6.48 1.80 18.27
C LEU A 266 6.56 2.86 17.18
N GLN A 267 5.88 3.99 17.35
CA GLN A 267 5.94 5.10 16.40
C GLN A 267 7.37 5.64 16.24
N HIS A 268 8.10 5.76 17.36
CA HIS A 268 9.49 6.19 17.34
C HIS A 268 10.39 5.18 16.61
N ALA A 269 10.25 3.87 16.88
CA ALA A 269 11.00 2.82 16.20
C ALA A 269 10.70 2.76 14.69
N GLN A 270 9.42 2.90 14.30
CA GLN A 270 9.01 2.96 12.91
C GLN A 270 9.58 4.18 12.19
N ARG A 271 9.58 5.34 12.84
CA ARG A 271 10.19 6.56 12.29
C ARG A 271 11.69 6.38 12.05
N GLN A 272 12.41 5.83 13.02
CA GLN A 272 13.84 5.55 12.86
C GLN A 272 14.12 4.56 11.71
N ASN A 273 13.30 3.51 11.57
CA ASN A 273 13.44 2.55 10.47
C ASN A 273 13.12 3.18 9.10
N ARG A 274 12.12 4.05 9.02
CA ARG A 274 11.82 4.81 7.79
C ARG A 274 12.97 5.74 7.42
N GLU A 275 13.52 6.48 8.39
CA GLU A 275 14.67 7.37 8.17
C GLU A 275 15.92 6.58 7.71
N LYS A 276 16.20 5.42 8.33
CA LYS A 276 17.28 4.51 7.90
C LYS A 276 17.09 3.99 6.48
N ARG A 277 15.87 3.56 6.11
CA ARG A 277 15.54 3.07 4.77
C ARG A 277 15.61 4.17 3.70
N ALA A 278 15.11 5.37 4.01
CA ALA A 278 15.18 6.51 3.11
C ALA A 278 16.64 6.90 2.84
N PHE A 279 17.46 6.97 3.89
CA PHE A 279 18.89 7.20 3.79
C PHE A 279 19.58 6.12 2.94
N LEU A 280 19.33 4.83 3.22
CA LEU A 280 19.89 3.72 2.44
C LEU A 280 19.50 3.81 0.96
N GLY A 281 18.23 4.06 0.65
CA GLY A 281 17.76 4.20 -0.73
C GLY A 281 18.42 5.36 -1.48
N GLU A 282 18.68 6.48 -0.80
CA GLU A 282 19.42 7.61 -1.38
C GLU A 282 20.88 7.26 -1.66
N GLN A 283 21.55 6.58 -0.71
CA GLN A 283 22.94 6.15 -0.89
C GLN A 283 23.08 5.12 -2.01
N LEU A 284 22.16 4.15 -2.11
CA LEU A 284 22.14 3.16 -3.19
C LEU A 284 21.97 3.81 -4.57
N ARG A 285 21.07 4.80 -4.70
CA ARG A 285 20.91 5.57 -5.95
C ARG A 285 22.17 6.34 -6.32
N THR A 286 22.80 6.98 -5.34
CA THR A 286 24.03 7.76 -5.55
C THR A 286 25.19 6.85 -5.95
N MET A 287 25.32 5.71 -5.29
CA MET A 287 26.33 4.68 -5.58
C MET A 287 26.13 4.10 -6.98
N LYS A 288 24.90 3.76 -7.37
CA LYS A 288 24.58 3.28 -8.72
C LYS A 288 24.92 4.34 -9.78
N ALA A 289 24.57 5.60 -9.53
CA ALA A 289 24.90 6.69 -10.45
C ALA A 289 26.42 6.92 -10.58
N ALA A 290 27.20 6.72 -9.51
CA ALA A 290 28.66 6.78 -9.56
C ALA A 290 29.25 5.61 -10.37
N ILE A 291 28.71 4.40 -10.19
CA ILE A 291 29.07 3.23 -11.01
C ILE A 291 28.77 3.47 -12.49
N ASP A 292 27.58 4.00 -12.81
CA ASP A 292 27.17 4.28 -14.19
C ASP A 292 28.05 5.36 -14.86
N ARG A 293 28.63 6.29 -14.08
CA ARG A 293 29.60 7.29 -14.55
C ARG A 293 31.05 6.76 -14.66
N GLY A 294 31.32 5.56 -14.13
CA GLY A 294 32.67 4.99 -14.07
C GLY A 294 33.51 5.47 -12.88
N ASP A 295 32.92 6.24 -11.95
CA ASP A 295 33.53 6.74 -10.72
C ASP A 295 33.52 5.65 -9.63
N LEU A 296 34.14 4.50 -9.93
CA LEU A 296 34.02 3.29 -9.12
C LEU A 296 34.65 3.45 -7.71
N SER A 297 35.69 4.27 -7.56
CA SER A 297 36.34 4.51 -6.26
C SER A 297 35.40 5.22 -5.29
N ASP A 298 34.70 6.25 -5.77
CA ASP A 298 33.73 7.02 -5.00
C ASP A 298 32.54 6.13 -4.60
N ALA A 299 32.12 5.23 -5.50
CA ALA A 299 31.08 4.24 -5.21
C ALA A 299 31.47 3.28 -4.07
N ILE A 300 32.71 2.79 -4.05
CA ILE A 300 33.22 1.89 -3.00
C ILE A 300 33.32 2.60 -1.65
N GLU A 301 33.86 3.83 -1.64
CA GLU A 301 33.96 4.63 -0.41
C GLU A 301 32.58 4.91 0.18
N LEU A 302 31.63 5.32 -0.68
CA LEU A 302 30.25 5.58 -0.30
C LEU A 302 29.57 4.32 0.25
N GLY A 303 29.77 3.17 -0.40
CA GLY A 303 29.24 1.88 0.03
C GLY A 303 29.74 1.48 1.42
N ARG A 304 31.06 1.51 1.65
CA ARG A 304 31.66 1.18 2.96
C ARG A 304 31.20 2.11 4.07
N LYS A 305 31.10 3.42 3.79
CA LYS A 305 30.58 4.41 4.73
C LYS A 305 29.12 4.17 5.08
N THR A 306 28.32 3.72 4.12
CA THR A 306 26.89 3.43 4.31
C THR A 306 26.69 2.17 5.15
N ILE A 307 27.47 1.10 4.92
CA ILE A 307 27.46 -0.11 5.74
C ILE A 307 27.78 0.22 7.21
N GLY A 308 28.79 1.06 7.45
CA GLY A 308 29.16 1.48 8.81
C GLY A 308 28.06 2.24 9.58
N ARG A 309 27.05 2.79 8.89
CA ARG A 309 25.97 3.59 9.49
C ARG A 309 24.63 2.85 9.58
N VAL A 310 24.32 1.99 8.61
CA VAL A 310 23.00 1.34 8.48
C VAL A 310 23.05 -0.15 8.86
N GLY A 311 24.25 -0.75 8.85
CA GLY A 311 24.43 -2.20 8.96
C GLY A 311 24.52 -2.87 7.59
N GLU A 312 24.67 -4.20 7.59
CA GLU A 312 24.74 -5.00 6.36
C GLU A 312 23.38 -5.01 5.65
N ASP A 313 23.40 -4.68 4.36
CA ASP A 313 22.24 -4.76 3.47
C ASP A 313 22.63 -5.52 2.21
N THR A 314 21.73 -6.38 1.70
CA THR A 314 22.02 -7.29 0.59
C THR A 314 22.31 -6.53 -0.71
N ASP A 315 21.52 -5.52 -1.04
CA ASP A 315 21.68 -4.75 -2.28
C ASP A 315 22.94 -3.87 -2.23
N LEU A 316 23.20 -3.26 -1.07
CA LEU A 316 24.42 -2.50 -0.81
C LEU A 316 25.68 -3.36 -0.94
N THR A 317 25.65 -4.58 -0.41
CA THR A 317 26.78 -5.52 -0.45
C THR A 317 27.05 -5.98 -1.89
N GLN A 318 26.00 -6.32 -2.63
CA GLN A 318 26.12 -6.73 -4.04
C GLN A 318 26.69 -5.61 -4.93
N LEU A 319 26.23 -4.37 -4.75
CA LEU A 319 26.76 -3.22 -5.49
C LEU A 319 28.21 -2.91 -5.11
N LEU A 320 28.58 -3.07 -3.84
CA LEU A 320 29.96 -2.88 -3.38
C LEU A 320 30.90 -3.91 -4.00
N GLU A 321 30.52 -5.19 -3.96
CA GLU A 321 31.29 -6.26 -4.61
C GLU A 321 31.43 -6.03 -6.12
N PHE A 322 30.36 -5.55 -6.78
CA PHE A 322 30.41 -5.21 -8.19
C PHE A 322 31.43 -4.12 -8.47
N ALA A 323 31.39 -3.01 -7.72
CA ALA A 323 32.30 -1.89 -7.91
C ALA A 323 33.76 -2.30 -7.64
N GLU A 324 34.03 -3.08 -6.59
CA GLU A 324 35.36 -3.59 -6.27
C GLU A 324 35.92 -4.50 -7.38
N ARG A 325 35.10 -5.40 -7.93
CA ARG A 325 35.50 -6.26 -9.05
C ARG A 325 35.77 -5.45 -10.32
N ALA A 326 34.93 -4.46 -10.62
CA ALA A 326 35.09 -3.61 -11.79
C ALA A 326 36.38 -2.79 -11.74
N ILE A 327 36.79 -2.26 -10.57
CA ILE A 327 38.09 -1.58 -10.41
C ILE A 327 39.24 -2.55 -10.64
N LYS A 328 39.16 -3.75 -10.06
CA LYS A 328 40.22 -4.75 -10.18
C LYS A 328 40.44 -5.14 -11.64
N LEU A 329 39.36 -5.37 -12.39
CA LEU A 329 39.43 -5.66 -13.82
C LEU A 329 40.01 -4.49 -14.63
N ARG A 330 39.62 -3.25 -14.29
CA ARG A 330 40.18 -2.05 -14.92
C ARG A 330 41.69 -1.95 -14.70
N GLN A 331 42.16 -2.14 -13.46
CA GLN A 331 43.60 -2.12 -13.14
C GLN A 331 44.37 -3.23 -13.85
N GLN A 332 43.78 -4.43 -13.95
CA GLN A 332 44.37 -5.53 -14.71
C GLN A 332 44.49 -5.18 -16.21
N ASN A 333 43.45 -4.60 -16.81
CA ASN A 333 43.49 -4.19 -18.22
C ASN A 333 44.49 -3.05 -18.46
N GLU A 334 44.58 -2.07 -17.57
CA GLU A 334 45.57 -0.99 -17.65
C GLU A 334 47.01 -1.53 -17.59
N GLU A 335 47.26 -2.56 -16.78
CA GLU A 335 48.58 -3.21 -16.70
C GLU A 335 48.89 -4.03 -17.97
N ILE A 336 47.91 -4.76 -18.51
CA ILE A 336 48.04 -5.46 -19.80
C ILE A 336 48.36 -4.46 -20.92
N ASP A 337 47.65 -3.34 -20.99
CA ASP A 337 47.85 -2.31 -22.01
C ASP A 337 49.24 -1.64 -21.89
N ARG A 338 49.86 -1.62 -20.70
CA ARG A 338 51.26 -1.18 -20.51
C ARG A 338 52.27 -2.22 -21.00
N GLN A 339 51.98 -3.50 -20.80
CA GLN A 339 52.92 -4.58 -21.12
C GLN A 339 52.83 -5.03 -22.58
N LEU A 340 51.67 -4.87 -23.23
CA LEU A 340 51.47 -5.22 -24.63
C LEU A 340 52.45 -4.52 -25.59
N PRO A 341 52.71 -3.20 -25.51
CA PRO A 341 53.73 -2.53 -26.34
C PRO A 341 55.12 -3.14 -26.19
N ILE A 342 55.49 -3.59 -24.99
CA ILE A 342 56.78 -4.24 -24.73
C ILE A 342 56.81 -5.59 -25.46
N VAL A 343 55.75 -6.39 -25.37
CA VAL A 343 55.61 -7.64 -26.12
C VAL A 343 55.78 -7.39 -27.63
N TYR A 344 55.09 -6.39 -28.20
CA TYR A 344 55.25 -6.03 -29.61
C TYR A 344 56.69 -5.64 -29.96
N SER A 345 57.34 -4.81 -29.14
CA SER A 345 58.74 -4.40 -29.37
C SER A 345 59.74 -5.57 -29.31
N LEU A 346 59.51 -6.57 -28.45
CA LEU A 346 60.34 -7.76 -28.35
C LEU A 346 60.17 -8.68 -29.57
N LEU A 347 58.93 -8.79 -30.09
CA LEU A 347 58.64 -9.53 -31.32
C LEU A 347 59.27 -8.85 -32.54
N GLU A 348 59.19 -7.53 -32.66
CA GLU A 348 59.84 -6.76 -33.73
C GLU A 348 61.38 -6.86 -33.68
N ALA A 349 61.96 -6.88 -32.49
CA ALA A 349 63.41 -7.06 -32.29
C ALA A 349 63.88 -8.52 -32.49
N GLY A 350 62.98 -9.46 -32.84
CA GLY A 350 63.29 -10.87 -33.06
C GLY A 350 63.60 -11.68 -31.79
N LYS A 351 63.30 -11.13 -30.61
CA LYS A 351 63.52 -11.76 -29.30
C LYS A 351 62.33 -12.63 -28.87
N PHE A 352 61.99 -13.62 -29.69
CA PHE A 352 60.78 -14.43 -29.54
C PHE A 352 60.66 -15.20 -28.22
N ALA A 353 61.78 -15.71 -27.69
CA ALA A 353 61.78 -16.44 -26.41
C ALA A 353 61.52 -15.55 -25.18
N GLU A 354 61.92 -14.28 -25.24
CA GLU A 354 61.64 -13.29 -24.19
C GLU A 354 60.17 -12.83 -24.29
N ALA A 355 59.67 -12.63 -25.52
CA ALA A 355 58.27 -12.30 -25.76
C ALA A 355 57.32 -13.42 -25.30
N GLU A 356 57.61 -14.70 -25.60
CA GLU A 356 56.79 -15.84 -25.16
C GLU A 356 56.69 -15.92 -23.63
N ARG A 357 57.82 -15.75 -22.91
CA ARG A 357 57.81 -15.74 -21.44
C ARG A 357 56.97 -14.62 -20.86
N LEU A 358 57.06 -13.41 -21.43
CA LEU A 358 56.27 -12.26 -20.98
C LEU A 358 54.79 -12.46 -21.28
N ILE A 359 54.42 -13.01 -22.45
CA ILE A 359 53.03 -13.35 -22.78
C ILE A 359 52.49 -14.42 -21.82
N GLU A 360 53.25 -15.46 -21.50
CA GLU A 360 52.84 -16.49 -20.54
C GLU A 360 52.74 -15.96 -19.09
N GLU A 361 53.52 -14.95 -18.72
CA GLU A 361 53.39 -14.23 -17.46
C GLU A 361 52.11 -13.39 -17.42
N ILE A 362 51.80 -12.65 -18.49
CA ILE A 362 50.56 -11.89 -18.62
C ILE A 362 49.35 -12.84 -18.59
N GLN A 363 49.40 -13.95 -19.33
CA GLN A 363 48.33 -14.95 -19.40
C GLN A 363 48.05 -15.61 -18.04
N ARG A 364 49.08 -15.81 -17.19
CA ARG A 364 48.89 -16.32 -15.82
C ARG A 364 48.12 -15.33 -14.95
N ASN A 365 48.33 -14.04 -15.14
CA ASN A 365 47.65 -12.99 -14.38
C ASN A 365 46.28 -12.61 -14.97
N ALA A 366 46.06 -12.85 -16.27
CA ALA A 366 44.83 -12.56 -16.99
C ALA A 366 44.50 -13.67 -18.02
N PRO A 367 43.98 -14.83 -17.58
CA PRO A 367 43.82 -16.02 -18.42
C PRO A 367 42.73 -15.91 -19.50
N LEU A 368 41.90 -14.87 -19.46
CA LEU A 368 40.80 -14.64 -20.40
C LEU A 368 41.06 -13.49 -21.38
N GLU A 369 42.29 -12.94 -21.44
CA GLU A 369 42.60 -11.81 -22.33
C GLU A 369 42.70 -12.28 -23.80
N PRO A 370 41.80 -11.83 -24.70
CA PRO A 370 41.70 -12.34 -26.06
C PRO A 370 42.84 -11.85 -26.98
N ARG A 371 43.58 -10.81 -26.58
CA ARG A 371 44.69 -10.25 -27.36
C ARG A 371 45.99 -11.07 -27.26
N LEU A 372 46.13 -11.92 -26.25
CA LEU A 372 47.36 -12.69 -25.97
C LEU A 372 47.54 -13.96 -26.83
N PRO A 373 46.51 -14.79 -27.09
CA PRO A 373 46.65 -16.00 -27.91
C PRO A 373 47.27 -15.78 -29.31
N PRO A 374 46.85 -14.79 -30.12
CA PRO A 374 47.46 -14.57 -31.43
C PRO A 374 48.92 -14.07 -31.34
N LEU A 375 49.28 -13.35 -30.27
CA LEU A 375 50.66 -12.92 -30.04
C LEU A 375 51.57 -14.08 -29.61
N LEU A 376 51.03 -15.01 -28.82
CA LEU A 376 51.73 -16.23 -28.42
C LEU A 376 52.00 -17.12 -29.64
N GLU A 377 51.03 -17.25 -30.54
CA GLU A 377 51.17 -17.98 -31.79
C GLU A 377 52.22 -17.35 -32.71
N ALA A 378 52.19 -16.02 -32.87
CA ALA A 378 53.21 -15.29 -33.63
C ALA A 378 54.62 -15.45 -33.06
N ALA A 379 54.77 -15.45 -31.73
CA ALA A 379 56.03 -15.69 -31.04
C ALA A 379 56.59 -17.10 -31.32
N ARG A 380 55.74 -18.12 -31.24
CA ARG A 380 56.09 -19.53 -31.50
C ARG A 380 56.47 -19.79 -32.95
N GLU A 381 55.78 -19.14 -33.88
CA GLU A 381 56.07 -19.22 -35.31
C GLU A 381 57.25 -18.34 -35.76
N LYS A 382 57.86 -17.57 -34.84
CA LYS A 382 58.96 -16.62 -35.09
C LYS A 382 58.62 -15.61 -36.19
N ARG A 383 57.36 -15.17 -36.23
CA ARG A 383 56.88 -14.15 -37.17
C ARG A 383 56.73 -12.81 -36.47
N VAL A 384 57.12 -11.74 -37.17
CA VAL A 384 56.82 -10.38 -36.72
C VAL A 384 55.36 -10.09 -37.09
N PRO A 385 54.48 -9.83 -36.11
CA PRO A 385 53.09 -9.50 -36.39
C PRO A 385 53.00 -8.16 -37.15
N SER A 386 52.07 -8.03 -38.11
CA SER A 386 51.81 -6.75 -38.76
C SER A 386 51.30 -5.73 -37.72
N ALA A 387 51.77 -4.48 -37.81
CA ALA A 387 51.48 -3.38 -36.88
C ALA A 387 50.02 -3.34 -36.40
N PRO A 388 49.76 -2.95 -35.13
CA PRO A 388 48.41 -3.02 -34.57
C PRO A 388 47.45 -2.14 -35.38
N PRO A 389 46.18 -2.54 -35.56
CA PRO A 389 45.17 -1.60 -36.01
C PRO A 389 45.18 -0.42 -35.02
N ALA A 390 45.22 0.80 -35.56
CA ALA A 390 45.38 2.02 -34.81
C ALA A 390 44.51 2.04 -33.55
N LEU A 391 45.09 2.59 -32.46
CA LEU A 391 44.46 2.97 -31.19
C LEU A 391 43.27 3.97 -31.34
N ALA A 392 42.62 4.05 -32.50
CA ALA A 392 41.63 5.06 -32.84
C ALA A 392 40.18 4.69 -32.44
N ASP A 393 39.85 3.41 -32.20
CA ASP A 393 38.48 2.99 -31.84
C ASP A 393 38.32 2.51 -30.39
N ALA A 394 39.41 2.44 -29.61
CA ALA A 394 39.36 2.08 -28.19
C ALA A 394 39.01 3.27 -27.26
N ALA A 395 38.73 4.44 -27.82
CA ALA A 395 38.23 5.60 -27.09
C ALA A 395 36.69 5.60 -26.95
N LYS A 396 36.06 4.42 -26.83
CA LYS A 396 34.70 4.32 -26.27
C LYS A 396 34.80 3.91 -24.80
N PRO A 397 34.38 4.81 -23.88
CA PRO A 397 34.72 4.73 -22.46
C PRO A 397 33.90 3.64 -21.77
N ALA A 398 34.55 2.83 -20.93
CA ALA A 398 34.01 2.16 -19.73
C ALA A 398 32.73 1.28 -19.85
N SER A 399 31.98 1.33 -20.95
CA SER A 399 30.65 0.74 -21.10
C SER A 399 30.75 -0.76 -21.31
N THR A 400 31.73 -1.24 -22.09
CA THR A 400 31.90 -2.67 -22.38
C THR A 400 32.34 -3.50 -21.18
N LEU A 401 33.13 -2.95 -20.25
CA LEU A 401 33.51 -3.64 -19.01
C LEU A 401 32.34 -3.70 -18.02
N VAL A 402 31.56 -2.63 -17.93
CA VAL A 402 30.32 -2.60 -17.14
C VAL A 402 29.29 -3.54 -17.76
N ASP A 403 29.21 -3.65 -19.09
CA ASP A 403 28.29 -4.54 -19.80
C ASP A 403 28.71 -6.02 -19.70
N LEU A 404 30.01 -6.36 -19.83
CA LEU A 404 30.51 -7.73 -19.57
C LEU A 404 30.33 -8.16 -18.12
N ALA A 405 30.54 -7.25 -17.16
CA ALA A 405 30.31 -7.53 -15.75
C ALA A 405 28.81 -7.65 -15.42
N ARG A 406 27.95 -6.88 -16.12
CA ARG A 406 26.49 -6.98 -16.04
C ARG A 406 25.99 -8.31 -16.58
N GLU A 407 26.60 -8.84 -17.63
CA GLU A 407 26.30 -10.16 -18.21
C GLU A 407 26.74 -11.31 -17.28
N TYR A 408 27.92 -11.20 -16.66
CA TYR A 408 28.46 -12.23 -15.73
C TYR A 408 27.73 -12.28 -14.37
N VAL A 409 27.19 -11.16 -13.89
CA VAL A 409 26.36 -11.11 -12.66
C VAL A 409 24.93 -11.57 -12.94
N TYR A 410 24.41 -11.35 -14.15
CA TYR A 410 23.08 -11.85 -14.56
C TYR A 410 22.99 -13.38 -14.52
N GLU A 411 24.08 -14.09 -14.80
CA GLU A 411 24.12 -15.56 -14.77
C GLU A 411 24.21 -16.16 -13.36
N ARG A 412 24.62 -15.40 -12.34
CA ARG A 412 24.67 -15.87 -10.93
C ARG A 412 23.61 -15.26 -10.00
N GLY A 413 22.97 -14.15 -10.39
CA GLY A 413 21.99 -13.42 -9.58
C GLY A 413 20.51 -13.80 -9.81
N ALA A 414 20.21 -14.70 -10.76
CA ALA A 414 18.84 -15.09 -11.11
C ALA A 414 18.12 -15.98 -10.06
N GLY A 415 18.45 -15.80 -8.77
CA GLY A 415 17.81 -16.48 -7.63
C GLY A 415 17.13 -15.55 -6.62
N ALA A 416 17.35 -14.23 -6.67
CA ALA A 416 16.83 -13.35 -5.62
C ALA A 416 16.47 -11.95 -6.15
N GLN A 417 15.37 -11.83 -6.89
CA GLN A 417 14.66 -10.56 -7.09
C GLN A 417 13.24 -10.83 -7.62
N SER A 418 12.33 -11.16 -6.71
CA SER A 418 10.88 -11.08 -6.96
C SER A 418 10.15 -10.59 -5.71
N ALA A 419 10.45 -9.36 -5.29
CA ALA A 419 9.57 -8.56 -4.43
C ALA A 419 10.02 -7.10 -4.50
N SER A 420 9.05 -6.18 -4.53
CA SER A 420 9.22 -4.71 -4.50
C SER A 420 9.31 -4.03 -5.87
N ARG A 421 8.19 -4.03 -6.62
CA ARG A 421 7.84 -2.93 -7.51
C ARG A 421 6.59 -2.26 -6.96
N GLU A 422 6.79 -1.26 -6.10
CA GLU A 422 5.79 -0.23 -5.85
C GLU A 422 5.85 0.81 -6.99
N THR A 423 4.67 1.17 -7.44
CA THR A 423 4.38 2.02 -8.59
C THR A 423 4.47 3.50 -8.21
N GLU A 424 5.48 4.22 -8.68
CA GLU A 424 5.44 5.68 -8.81
C GLU A 424 5.16 6.03 -10.27
N ASN A 425 3.89 6.31 -10.58
CA ASN A 425 3.47 6.89 -11.85
C ASN A 425 3.59 8.42 -11.77
N LYS A 426 4.49 9.01 -12.56
CA LYS A 426 4.49 10.45 -12.87
C LYS A 426 4.44 10.59 -14.40
N PRO A 427 3.46 11.31 -14.98
CA PRO A 427 3.37 11.45 -16.43
C PRO A 427 4.33 12.55 -16.93
N GLU A 428 5.24 12.19 -17.84
CA GLU A 428 6.00 13.15 -18.63
C GLU A 428 5.13 13.69 -19.78
N PHE A 429 4.77 14.97 -19.70
CA PHE A 429 4.25 15.73 -20.83
C PHE A 429 5.41 16.49 -21.49
N THR A 430 5.61 16.22 -22.78
CA THR A 430 6.51 16.95 -23.66
C THR A 430 5.82 18.20 -24.21
N ALA A 431 6.37 19.39 -23.96
CA ALA A 431 6.06 20.59 -24.73
C ALA A 431 7.27 21.54 -24.77
N LYS A 432 7.67 21.92 -25.99
CA LYS A 432 8.76 22.86 -26.31
C LYS A 432 8.45 24.30 -25.86
N PRO A 433 9.47 25.16 -25.66
CA PRO A 433 9.30 26.48 -25.08
C PRO A 433 8.92 27.53 -26.12
N GLN A 434 7.99 28.41 -25.76
CA GLN A 434 7.83 29.73 -26.38
C GLN A 434 8.03 30.83 -25.34
N ARG A 435 8.49 31.96 -25.85
CA ARG A 435 9.27 33.00 -25.19
C ARG A 435 8.37 34.20 -24.89
N VAL A 436 8.84 35.03 -23.96
CA VAL A 436 8.57 36.48 -23.74
C VAL A 436 7.44 36.86 -22.77
N ALA A 437 7.85 37.62 -21.73
CA ALA A 437 7.34 38.94 -21.31
C ALA A 437 7.29 39.08 -19.78
N THR A 438 8.32 39.74 -19.26
CA THR A 438 8.33 40.50 -18.00
C THR A 438 7.18 41.52 -17.95
N LEU A 439 6.54 41.69 -16.78
CA LEU A 439 6.17 42.99 -16.19
C LEU A 439 5.50 42.84 -14.80
N ASP A 440 6.01 43.67 -13.88
CA ASP A 440 5.40 44.30 -12.70
C ASP A 440 4.95 43.52 -11.44
N GLN A 441 5.64 43.84 -10.33
CA GLN A 441 5.06 43.94 -8.99
C GLN A 441 4.16 45.18 -8.90
N PRO A 442 3.21 45.28 -7.94
CA PRO A 442 3.59 45.87 -6.64
C PRO A 442 2.86 45.34 -5.38
N ALA A 443 3.53 45.58 -4.24
CA ALA A 443 3.03 46.02 -2.93
C ALA A 443 2.29 45.09 -1.93
N ARG A 444 3.03 44.82 -0.84
CA ARG A 444 2.68 44.88 0.60
C ARG A 444 1.21 45.14 1.00
N ILE A 445 0.68 44.28 1.89
CA ILE A 445 -0.13 44.70 3.05
C ILE A 445 0.25 43.86 4.30
N ARG A 446 0.53 44.58 5.41
CA ARG A 446 0.65 44.10 6.80
C ARG A 446 -0.72 44.05 7.47
N SER A 447 -0.89 43.15 8.45
CA SER A 447 -1.65 43.29 9.73
C SER A 447 -2.07 41.89 10.18
N SER A 448 -2.18 41.50 11.46
CA SER A 448 -1.93 42.13 12.75
C SER A 448 -2.09 41.05 13.83
N ARG A 449 -1.24 41.07 14.87
CA ARG A 449 -1.50 40.44 16.18
C ARG A 449 -2.72 41.11 16.85
N PRO A 450 -3.26 40.48 17.90
CA PRO A 450 -3.29 41.20 19.18
C PRO A 450 -2.77 40.34 20.33
N GLY A 451 -2.35 41.01 21.40
CA GLY A 451 -1.99 40.37 22.66
C GLY A 451 -2.50 41.13 23.88
N VAL A 452 -2.22 40.51 25.03
CA VAL A 452 -1.91 41.08 26.35
C VAL A 452 -3.04 41.23 27.39
N SER A 453 -2.65 40.80 28.62
CA SER A 453 -3.06 41.24 29.97
C SER A 453 -4.19 40.42 30.64
N ARG A 454 -4.12 39.93 31.89
CA ARG A 454 -3.46 40.40 33.13
C ARG A 454 -3.46 39.28 34.21
N SER A 455 -2.48 39.31 35.13
CA SER A 455 -2.50 38.61 36.44
C SER A 455 -3.51 39.25 37.44
N PRO A 456 -3.79 38.60 38.59
CA PRO A 456 -3.03 38.94 39.81
C PRO A 456 -2.68 37.73 40.73
N ALA A 457 -1.97 38.05 41.82
CA ALA A 457 -1.16 37.22 42.72
C ALA A 457 -1.87 36.70 43.99
N ALA A 458 -1.04 36.05 44.84
CA ALA A 458 -1.17 35.66 46.27
C ALA A 458 -1.39 34.14 46.48
N ALA A 459 -0.81 33.41 47.44
CA ALA A 459 0.21 33.62 48.49
C ALA A 459 0.47 32.22 49.14
N GLY A 460 1.60 32.01 49.82
CA GLY A 460 1.74 30.96 50.86
C GLY A 460 2.97 30.05 50.76
N GLU A 461 4.04 30.46 51.44
CA GLU A 461 5.21 29.66 51.84
C GLU A 461 4.92 28.81 53.11
N PRO A 462 5.81 27.87 53.51
CA PRO A 462 5.52 26.66 54.31
C PRO A 462 5.85 26.83 55.81
N PRO A 463 5.67 25.79 56.66
CA PRO A 463 6.38 25.70 57.92
C PRO A 463 7.51 24.68 57.90
N ASP A 464 8.44 24.98 58.79
CA ASP A 464 9.82 24.56 58.91
C ASP A 464 10.01 23.50 60.01
N ALA A 465 11.18 22.86 59.94
CA ALA A 465 12.01 22.14 60.90
C ALA A 465 11.54 21.71 62.32
N GLY A 466 12.08 20.54 62.72
CA GLY A 466 12.50 20.21 64.09
C GLY A 466 12.10 18.79 64.49
N GLY A 467 12.98 17.87 64.88
CA GLY A 467 14.40 17.93 65.15
C GLY A 467 14.94 16.56 65.58
N GLU A 468 16.27 16.46 65.49
CA GLU A 468 17.19 15.73 66.37
C GLU A 468 17.23 14.19 66.47
N ARG A 469 18.46 13.72 66.21
CA ARG A 469 19.20 12.53 66.66
C ARG A 469 18.70 11.96 68.01
N GLN A 470 18.78 10.66 68.31
CA GLN A 470 20.01 9.87 68.41
C GLN A 470 19.70 8.45 68.96
N VAL A 471 20.61 7.47 68.72
CA VAL A 471 20.93 6.28 69.54
C VAL A 471 20.16 4.94 69.36
N ASP A 472 20.97 3.94 68.96
CA ASP A 472 21.07 2.51 69.31
C ASP A 472 19.98 1.43 69.12
N ILE A 473 20.49 0.40 68.44
CA ILE A 473 20.24 -1.06 68.42
C ILE A 473 19.74 -1.61 69.79
N PRO A 474 18.80 -2.58 69.80
CA PRO A 474 19.20 -3.97 69.99
C PRO A 474 18.47 -5.00 69.11
N GLN A 475 19.17 -6.09 68.79
CA GLN A 475 18.62 -7.34 68.25
C GLN A 475 17.67 -8.05 69.25
N PRO A 476 17.01 -9.12 68.77
CA PRO A 476 17.28 -10.42 69.40
C PRO A 476 17.45 -11.59 68.40
N GLY A 477 18.49 -12.40 68.64
CA GLY A 477 18.30 -13.80 69.09
C GLY A 477 18.03 -14.91 68.07
N LEU A 478 19.12 -15.53 67.62
CA LEU A 478 19.36 -16.92 67.17
C LEU A 478 18.23 -17.98 67.25
N ALA A 479 18.10 -18.75 66.16
CA ALA A 479 18.20 -20.22 66.21
C ALA A 479 18.68 -20.79 64.85
N ALA A 480 19.70 -21.64 64.92
CA ALA A 480 20.40 -22.26 63.80
C ALA A 480 19.63 -23.46 63.22
N GLN A 481 19.77 -23.68 61.90
CA GLN A 481 19.92 -25.01 61.33
C GLN A 481 20.65 -24.92 59.98
N ALA A 482 21.78 -25.63 59.92
CA ALA A 482 22.67 -25.72 58.79
C ALA A 482 22.15 -26.74 57.76
N THR A 483 22.20 -26.37 56.48
CA THR A 483 22.27 -27.33 55.37
C THR A 483 23.29 -26.81 54.37
N GLU A 484 24.42 -27.52 54.31
CA GLU A 484 25.52 -27.28 53.36
C GLU A 484 25.03 -27.42 51.92
N ARG A 485 25.45 -26.50 51.04
CA ARG A 485 25.32 -26.62 49.58
C ARG A 485 26.72 -26.72 48.95
N PRO A 486 26.94 -27.63 47.97
CA PRO A 486 28.24 -27.81 47.31
C PRO A 486 28.68 -26.61 46.45
N TRP A 487 29.98 -26.39 46.42
CA TRP A 487 30.74 -25.22 45.92
C TRP A 487 30.79 -25.00 44.38
N TRP A 488 30.00 -25.70 43.56
CA TRP A 488 30.08 -25.61 42.08
C TRP A 488 28.83 -25.01 41.41
N LYS A 489 27.96 -24.35 42.17
CA LYS A 489 26.86 -23.55 41.63
C LYS A 489 26.84 -22.17 42.28
N GLN A 490 27.64 -21.24 41.76
CA GLN A 490 27.23 -19.85 41.47
C GLN A 490 28.24 -19.18 40.50
N PRO A 491 27.77 -18.29 39.62
CA PRO A 491 28.53 -17.72 38.51
C PRO A 491 29.39 -16.52 38.96
N LEU A 492 30.56 -16.33 38.35
CA LEU A 492 31.33 -15.09 38.49
C LEU A 492 31.21 -14.24 37.20
N PRO A 493 31.01 -12.92 37.34
CA PRO A 493 30.85 -12.00 36.22
C PRO A 493 32.22 -11.58 35.63
N ILE A 494 32.25 -11.38 34.31
CA ILE A 494 33.36 -10.77 33.59
C ILE A 494 33.33 -9.26 33.85
N THR A 495 34.43 -8.67 34.34
CA THR A 495 34.86 -7.31 33.97
C THR A 495 36.28 -6.97 34.46
N SER A 496 37.04 -6.39 33.52
CA SER A 496 38.13 -5.40 33.65
C SER A 496 39.49 -5.78 34.25
N MET A 497 40.50 -5.88 33.38
CA MET A 497 41.66 -4.96 33.39
C MET A 497 42.50 -5.11 32.11
N VAL A 498 42.37 -4.14 31.21
CA VAL A 498 43.35 -3.80 30.17
C VAL A 498 43.72 -2.34 30.40
N LEU A 499 44.92 -2.06 30.91
CA LEU A 499 45.79 -0.98 30.42
C LEU A 499 47.18 -1.00 31.08
N ALA A 500 48.17 -0.62 30.27
CA ALA A 500 49.48 -0.07 30.61
C ALA A 500 50.66 -1.06 30.76
N LEU A 501 51.43 -1.23 29.69
CA LEU A 501 52.73 -0.54 29.51
C LEU A 501 53.49 -1.11 28.29
N THR A 502 53.57 -0.31 27.23
CA THR A 502 54.66 -0.35 26.24
C THR A 502 55.50 0.90 26.47
N LEU A 503 56.82 0.75 26.58
CA LEU A 503 57.84 1.73 26.14
C LEU A 503 59.24 1.11 26.32
N GLY A 504 60.05 1.12 25.26
CA GLY A 504 61.52 1.14 25.37
C GLY A 504 62.31 0.08 24.61
N VAL A 505 62.45 0.24 23.30
CA VAL A 505 63.65 -0.23 22.56
C VAL A 505 64.22 0.96 21.79
N GLY A 506 65.52 1.23 21.94
CA GLY A 506 66.26 2.11 21.04
C GLY A 506 67.69 2.48 21.50
N PHE A 507 68.70 1.97 20.76
CA PHE A 507 70.06 2.52 20.51
C PHE A 507 71.06 2.60 21.70
N ALA A 508 72.38 2.39 21.58
CA ALA A 508 73.30 1.97 20.51
C ALA A 508 74.75 1.83 21.05
N VAL A 509 75.51 0.90 20.44
CA VAL A 509 76.94 0.95 20.07
C VAL A 509 78.03 1.24 21.14
N TYR A 510 78.91 0.25 21.39
CA TYR A 510 80.36 0.45 21.29
C TYR A 510 81.15 -0.85 21.02
N ARG A 511 82.06 -0.79 20.04
CA ARG A 511 83.05 -1.82 19.62
C ARG A 511 84.18 -1.98 20.65
N LYS A 512 84.73 -3.20 20.80
CA LYS A 512 86.19 -3.50 20.80
C LYS A 512 86.44 -5.01 20.98
N THR A 513 86.90 -5.70 19.93
CA THR A 513 88.29 -6.16 19.67
C THR A 513 88.68 -7.51 20.28
N ALA A 514 89.26 -8.33 19.40
CA ALA A 514 89.82 -9.67 19.59
C ALA A 514 90.86 -9.81 20.72
N ALA A 515 90.97 -11.02 21.25
CA ALA A 515 92.23 -11.76 21.40
C ALA A 515 91.97 -13.14 22.05
N THR A 516 92.51 -14.19 21.45
CA THR A 516 92.85 -15.44 22.14
C THR A 516 93.95 -15.16 23.17
N PRO A 517 93.99 -15.90 24.29
CA PRO A 517 95.18 -16.74 24.46
C PRO A 517 94.97 -18.08 25.21
N ARG A 518 95.77 -19.04 24.74
CA ARG A 518 96.54 -20.09 25.44
C ARG A 518 96.22 -20.47 26.90
N VAL A 519 96.02 -21.78 27.03
CA VAL A 519 96.33 -22.67 28.16
C VAL A 519 97.63 -22.29 28.91
N PRO A 520 97.65 -22.47 30.25
CA PRO A 520 98.59 -23.45 30.79
C PRO A 520 97.92 -24.42 31.77
N ALA A 521 98.35 -25.68 31.66
CA ALA A 521 98.06 -26.74 32.60
C ALA A 521 98.93 -26.63 33.87
N LYS A 522 98.36 -26.92 35.04
CA LYS A 522 98.85 -27.98 35.95
C LYS A 522 97.96 -28.15 37.19
N SER A 523 97.27 -29.29 37.22
CA SER A 523 97.11 -30.25 38.33
C SER A 523 96.82 -29.76 39.75
N SER A 524 95.60 -30.06 40.23
CA SER A 524 95.38 -30.64 41.55
C SER A 524 94.24 -31.67 41.47
N GLU A 525 94.53 -32.90 41.85
CA GLU A 525 93.59 -34.03 41.96
C GLU A 525 92.42 -33.72 42.90
N THR A 526 91.19 -34.10 42.49
CA THR A 526 90.13 -34.53 43.41
C THR A 526 89.11 -35.43 42.69
N ALA A 527 89.11 -36.71 43.10
CA ALA A 527 88.05 -37.73 43.14
C ALA A 527 87.25 -38.14 41.86
N PRO A 528 87.06 -39.45 41.62
CA PRO A 528 86.09 -39.95 40.64
C PRO A 528 84.66 -39.70 41.16
N VAL A 529 83.82 -39.06 40.36
CA VAL A 529 82.36 -38.99 40.61
C VAL A 529 81.82 -40.42 40.65
N PRO A 530 81.04 -40.82 41.68
CA PRO A 530 80.44 -42.15 41.70
C PRO A 530 79.50 -42.27 40.50
N SER A 531 79.56 -43.40 39.79
CA SER A 531 78.57 -43.74 38.77
C SER A 531 77.18 -43.67 39.42
N PRO A 532 76.20 -42.98 38.81
CA PRO A 532 74.88 -42.81 39.42
C PRO A 532 74.30 -44.18 39.72
N SER A 533 73.72 -44.31 40.91
CA SER A 533 73.09 -45.55 41.35
C SER A 533 71.99 -45.96 40.36
N LEU A 534 71.72 -47.27 40.24
CA LEU A 534 70.66 -47.78 39.36
C LEU A 534 69.30 -47.11 39.65
N GLU A 535 69.05 -46.74 40.91
CA GLU A 535 67.85 -46.01 41.33
C GLU A 535 67.83 -44.56 40.82
N GLU A 536 68.95 -43.82 40.84
CA GLU A 536 69.02 -42.45 40.30
C GLU A 536 68.84 -42.42 38.78
N GLN A 537 69.34 -43.44 38.07
CA GLN A 537 69.12 -43.57 36.63
C GLN A 537 67.63 -43.84 36.31
N GLN A 538 66.96 -44.69 37.10
CA GLN A 538 65.51 -44.90 36.98
C GLN A 538 64.72 -43.62 37.27
N ARG A 539 65.05 -42.87 38.32
CA ARG A 539 64.37 -41.61 38.67
C ARG A 539 64.50 -40.54 37.58
N SER A 540 65.68 -40.44 36.96
CA SER A 540 65.92 -39.49 35.86
C SER A 540 65.03 -39.80 34.64
N LEU A 541 64.93 -41.08 34.27
CA LEU A 541 64.08 -41.51 33.15
C LEU A 541 62.58 -41.34 33.45
N ILE A 542 62.15 -41.59 34.69
CA ILE A 542 60.78 -41.34 35.13
C ILE A 542 60.44 -39.84 35.08
N ALA A 543 61.37 -38.96 35.48
CA ALA A 543 61.17 -37.51 35.39
C ALA A 543 61.00 -37.03 33.94
N LEU A 544 61.81 -37.56 33.01
CA LEU A 544 61.67 -37.29 31.57
C LEU A 544 60.36 -37.85 30.99
N ALA A 545 59.86 -38.97 31.52
CA ALA A 545 58.56 -39.51 31.13
C ALA A 545 57.40 -38.59 31.58
N HIS A 546 57.49 -38.03 32.79
CA HIS A 546 56.52 -37.04 33.27
C HIS A 546 56.56 -35.74 32.47
N GLU A 547 57.75 -35.22 32.15
CA GLU A 547 57.90 -34.02 31.32
C GLU A 547 57.27 -34.21 29.93
N ALA A 548 57.44 -35.39 29.31
CA ALA A 548 56.78 -35.70 28.04
C ALA A 548 55.25 -35.80 28.19
N ALA A 549 54.76 -36.40 29.28
CA ALA A 549 53.34 -36.51 29.57
C ALA A 549 52.66 -35.14 29.84
N ASP A 550 53.36 -34.21 30.49
CA ASP A 550 52.87 -32.83 30.70
C ASP A 550 52.65 -32.09 29.37
N HIS A 551 53.41 -32.45 28.33
CA HIS A 551 53.24 -31.95 26.97
C HIS A 551 52.29 -32.82 26.11
N SER A 552 51.58 -33.78 26.73
CA SER A 552 50.71 -34.75 26.06
C SER A 552 51.40 -35.64 25.02
N ASP A 553 52.73 -35.80 25.11
CA ASP A 553 53.52 -36.73 24.28
C ASP A 553 53.69 -38.07 24.99
N TYR A 554 52.58 -38.82 25.06
CA TYR A 554 52.52 -40.11 25.76
C TYR A 554 53.37 -41.20 25.10
N LYS A 555 53.66 -41.10 23.79
CA LYS A 555 54.56 -42.03 23.07
C LYS A 555 56.00 -41.85 23.52
N THR A 556 56.45 -40.60 23.62
CA THR A 556 57.78 -40.32 24.17
C THR A 556 57.84 -40.69 25.65
N ALA A 557 56.78 -40.45 26.42
CA ALA A 557 56.70 -40.86 27.82
C ALA A 557 56.83 -42.39 28.00
N GLU A 558 56.13 -43.20 27.19
CA GLU A 558 56.24 -44.67 27.23
C GLU A 558 57.64 -45.14 26.83
N ALA A 559 58.25 -44.56 25.80
CA ALA A 559 59.62 -44.92 25.40
C ALA A 559 60.67 -44.64 26.49
N LYS A 560 60.45 -43.61 27.33
CA LYS A 560 61.31 -43.32 28.49
C LYS A 560 61.09 -44.31 29.63
N LEU A 561 59.84 -44.75 29.85
CA LEU A 561 59.52 -45.81 30.82
C LEU A 561 60.08 -47.17 30.38
N ASP A 562 60.05 -47.51 29.09
CA ASP A 562 60.65 -48.73 28.53
C ASP A 562 62.18 -48.75 28.73
N ALA A 563 62.83 -47.58 28.64
CA ALA A 563 64.25 -47.44 28.95
C ALA A 563 64.52 -47.61 30.45
N ALA A 564 63.62 -47.12 31.32
CA ALA A 564 63.74 -47.26 32.77
C ALA A 564 63.51 -48.71 33.25
N GLU A 565 62.61 -49.45 32.60
CA GLU A 565 62.28 -50.85 32.90
C GLU A 565 63.44 -51.81 32.59
N LYS A 566 64.30 -51.47 31.63
CA LYS A 566 65.51 -52.26 31.28
C LYS A 566 66.61 -52.18 32.34
N LEU A 567 66.52 -51.25 33.30
CA LEU A 567 67.45 -51.13 34.41
C LEU A 567 66.93 -51.94 35.61
N PRO A 568 67.66 -52.96 36.12
CA PRO A 568 67.23 -53.75 37.27
C PRO A 568 67.40 -52.95 38.58
N GLY A 569 66.40 -52.14 38.94
CA GLY A 569 66.38 -51.28 40.14
C GLY A 569 65.06 -51.32 40.91
N PRO A 570 65.00 -50.67 42.09
CA PRO A 570 63.91 -50.82 43.06
C PRO A 570 62.56 -50.21 42.62
N LEU A 571 62.52 -49.38 41.56
CA LEU A 571 61.32 -48.64 41.14
C LEU A 571 60.46 -49.36 40.09
N GLN A 572 60.65 -50.67 39.90
CA GLN A 572 59.99 -51.43 38.83
C GLN A 572 58.46 -51.42 38.90
N SER A 573 57.88 -51.50 40.10
CA SER A 573 56.42 -51.46 40.29
C SER A 573 55.82 -50.11 39.88
N LEU A 574 56.49 -49.01 40.25
CA LEU A 574 56.08 -47.66 39.89
C LEU A 574 56.15 -47.43 38.37
N ILE A 575 57.18 -47.96 37.70
CA ILE A 575 57.32 -47.90 36.23
C ILE A 575 56.14 -48.62 35.55
N GLN A 576 55.75 -49.79 36.05
CA GLN A 576 54.61 -50.55 35.50
C GLN A 576 53.26 -49.84 35.72
N ASP A 577 53.05 -49.20 36.86
CA ASP A 577 51.82 -48.45 37.15
C ASP A 577 51.72 -47.17 36.30
N LEU A 578 52.83 -46.43 36.16
CA LEU A 578 52.90 -45.25 35.29
C LEU A 578 52.65 -45.60 33.83
N ARG A 579 53.17 -46.74 33.37
CA ARG A 579 52.93 -47.22 32.00
C ARG A 579 51.45 -47.47 31.75
N ARG A 580 50.77 -48.22 32.63
CA ARG A 580 49.33 -48.47 32.50
C ARG A 580 48.53 -47.16 32.45
N LYS A 581 48.94 -46.17 33.24
CA LYS A 581 48.30 -44.86 33.28
C LYS A 581 48.49 -44.09 31.96
N PHE A 582 49.72 -43.99 31.45
CA PHE A 582 49.99 -43.25 30.22
C PHE A 582 49.40 -43.93 28.97
N THR A 583 49.40 -45.27 28.90
CA THR A 583 48.72 -46.00 27.81
C THR A 583 47.20 -45.73 27.82
N LEU A 584 46.58 -45.61 29.01
CA LEU A 584 45.17 -45.25 29.13
C LEU A 584 44.91 -43.79 28.72
N GLU A 585 45.80 -42.87 29.10
CA GLU A 585 45.69 -41.45 28.75
C GLU A 585 45.90 -41.19 27.25
N GLU A 586 46.82 -41.91 26.59
CA GLU A 586 47.00 -41.90 25.14
C GLU A 586 45.72 -42.34 24.44
N ARG A 587 45.16 -43.48 24.84
CA ARG A 587 43.91 -44.01 24.25
C ARG A 587 42.72 -43.06 24.46
N ASN A 588 42.64 -42.41 25.62
CA ASN A 588 41.63 -41.39 25.89
C ASN A 588 41.86 -40.10 25.07
N SER A 589 43.11 -39.76 24.77
CA SER A 589 43.46 -38.65 23.88
C SER A 589 43.03 -38.93 22.44
N GLU A 590 43.28 -40.13 21.93
CA GLU A 590 42.85 -40.56 20.59
C GLU A 590 41.32 -40.54 20.46
N ILE A 591 40.60 -41.07 21.46
CA ILE A 591 39.12 -41.03 21.48
C ILE A 591 38.60 -39.59 21.47
N ARG A 592 39.22 -38.67 22.22
CA ARG A 592 38.86 -37.25 22.22
C ARG A 592 39.13 -36.58 20.86
N GLY A 593 40.23 -36.94 20.20
CA GLY A 593 40.54 -36.49 18.84
C GLY A 593 39.50 -36.94 17.83
N VAL A 594 39.13 -38.22 17.84
CA VAL A 594 38.07 -38.76 16.96
C VAL A 594 36.73 -38.08 17.22
N ALA A 595 36.36 -37.85 18.48
CA ALA A 595 35.11 -37.17 18.84
C ALA A 595 35.09 -35.67 18.48
N GLN A 596 36.25 -35.02 18.35
CA GLN A 596 36.36 -33.65 17.85
C GLN A 596 36.16 -33.62 16.34
N THR A 597 36.88 -34.46 15.60
CA THR A 597 36.75 -34.59 14.14
C THR A 597 35.32 -34.96 13.73
N GLU A 598 34.66 -35.85 14.48
CA GLU A 598 33.25 -36.20 14.27
C GLU A 598 32.32 -34.99 14.44
N ARG A 599 32.54 -34.15 15.46
CA ARG A 599 31.74 -32.93 15.68
C ARG A 599 31.92 -31.91 14.55
N ASP A 600 33.15 -31.75 14.08
CA ASP A 600 33.47 -30.79 13.02
C ASP A 600 32.86 -31.23 11.68
N LEU A 601 32.99 -32.51 11.32
CA LEU A 601 32.34 -33.08 10.12
C LEU A 601 30.82 -33.01 10.19
N TRP A 602 30.23 -33.23 11.37
CA TRP A 602 28.78 -33.10 11.56
C TRP A 602 28.29 -31.66 11.35
N SER A 603 29.00 -30.69 11.93
CA SER A 603 28.71 -29.26 11.76
C SER A 603 28.79 -28.85 10.28
N GLN A 604 29.82 -29.33 9.58
CA GLN A 604 29.98 -29.10 8.14
C GLN A 604 28.84 -29.71 7.32
N GLY A 605 28.51 -30.98 7.56
CA GLY A 605 27.45 -31.69 6.84
C GLY A 605 26.07 -31.05 7.01
N THR A 606 25.72 -30.65 8.24
CA THR A 606 24.45 -29.96 8.53
C THR A 606 24.38 -28.56 7.93
N THR A 607 25.48 -27.79 7.95
CA THR A 607 25.57 -26.47 7.30
C THR A 607 25.44 -26.57 5.78
N GLN A 608 26.08 -27.56 5.17
CA GLN A 608 25.97 -27.82 3.73
C GLN A 608 24.54 -28.22 3.35
N LEU A 609 23.86 -29.00 4.20
CA LEU A 609 22.46 -29.37 4.02
C LEU A 609 21.53 -28.15 4.08
N SER A 610 21.75 -27.20 5.01
CA SER A 610 20.96 -25.96 5.08
C SER A 610 21.21 -25.03 3.88
N GLN A 611 22.41 -25.07 3.31
CA GLN A 611 22.77 -24.34 2.09
C GLN A 611 22.34 -25.05 0.78
N ASN A 612 21.56 -26.13 0.89
CA ASN A 612 21.12 -26.97 -0.24
C ASN A 612 22.28 -27.56 -1.07
N ARG A 613 23.46 -27.74 -0.50
CA ARG A 613 24.63 -28.37 -1.15
C ARG A 613 24.64 -29.86 -0.84
N LEU A 614 23.69 -30.59 -1.41
CA LEU A 614 23.38 -31.98 -1.06
C LEU A 614 24.57 -32.94 -1.27
N ASP A 615 25.34 -32.79 -2.34
CA ASP A 615 26.52 -33.64 -2.64
C ASP A 615 27.65 -33.45 -1.61
N GLN A 616 27.86 -32.21 -1.18
CA GLN A 616 28.88 -31.88 -0.17
C GLN A 616 28.47 -32.39 1.21
N ALA A 617 27.19 -32.21 1.57
CA ALA A 617 26.63 -32.74 2.80
C ALA A 617 26.75 -34.27 2.85
N GLU A 618 26.43 -34.96 1.75
CA GLU A 618 26.58 -36.42 1.60
C GLU A 618 28.04 -36.86 1.82
N SER A 619 29.02 -36.13 1.24
CA SER A 619 30.44 -36.40 1.46
C SER A 619 30.86 -36.23 2.93
N SER A 620 30.39 -35.17 3.60
CA SER A 620 30.71 -34.90 5.00
C SER A 620 30.15 -35.98 5.94
N PHE A 621 28.91 -36.44 5.71
CA PHE A 621 28.32 -37.52 6.50
C PHE A 621 28.98 -38.89 6.23
N ARG A 622 29.41 -39.18 4.99
CA ARG A 622 30.17 -40.42 4.70
C ARG A 622 31.50 -40.47 5.46
N LYS A 623 32.23 -39.35 5.53
CA LYS A 623 33.50 -39.26 6.26
C LYS A 623 33.36 -39.56 7.76
N ILE A 624 32.18 -39.33 8.35
CA ILE A 624 31.90 -39.69 9.75
C ILE A 624 31.85 -41.22 9.93
N LEU A 625 31.33 -41.95 8.93
CA LEU A 625 31.27 -43.41 8.98
C LEU A 625 32.66 -44.06 8.90
N GLU A 626 33.59 -43.41 8.20
CA GLU A 626 34.99 -43.84 8.00
C GLU A 626 35.88 -43.67 9.25
N LEU A 627 35.44 -42.93 10.28
CA LEU A 627 36.23 -42.73 11.51
C LEU A 627 36.39 -44.03 12.33
N PRO A 628 37.45 -44.20 13.15
CA PRO A 628 37.61 -45.36 14.04
C PRO A 628 36.45 -45.52 15.07
N GLU A 629 36.30 -46.70 15.67
CA GLU A 629 35.31 -46.98 16.72
C GLU A 629 35.45 -46.01 17.91
N GLY A 630 34.35 -45.33 18.26
CA GLY A 630 34.32 -44.34 19.37
C GLY A 630 33.41 -43.11 19.16
N GLY A 631 32.95 -42.88 17.93
CA GLY A 631 32.04 -41.77 17.60
C GLY A 631 30.57 -42.03 17.97
N ARG A 632 29.87 -41.02 18.53
CA ARG A 632 28.47 -41.14 18.98
C ARG A 632 27.44 -40.86 17.88
N ARG A 633 27.85 -40.30 16.74
CA ARG A 633 26.95 -39.77 15.69
C ARG A 633 26.93 -40.59 14.40
N LYS A 634 27.64 -41.72 14.33
CA LYS A 634 27.63 -42.59 13.15
C LYS A 634 26.23 -43.05 12.75
N ALA A 635 25.40 -43.48 13.69
CA ALA A 635 24.03 -43.92 13.42
C ALA A 635 23.15 -42.77 12.88
N GLU A 636 23.38 -41.54 13.38
CA GLU A 636 22.66 -40.36 12.89
C GLU A 636 23.14 -39.98 11.48
N ALA A 637 24.44 -40.06 11.20
CA ALA A 637 25.00 -39.77 9.87
C ALA A 637 24.47 -40.75 8.81
N GLU A 638 24.32 -42.02 9.17
CA GLU A 638 23.71 -43.05 8.32
C GLU A 638 22.26 -42.74 7.98
N ARG A 639 21.47 -42.27 8.97
CA ARG A 639 20.09 -41.84 8.74
C ARG A 639 20.00 -40.64 7.78
N TYR A 640 20.90 -39.68 7.88
CA TYR A 640 20.92 -38.53 6.98
C TYR A 640 21.25 -38.94 5.53
N LEU A 641 22.14 -39.91 5.35
CA LEU A 641 22.50 -40.45 4.03
C LEU A 641 21.38 -41.27 3.39
N THR A 642 20.62 -42.03 4.20
CA THR A 642 19.60 -42.97 3.72
C THR A 642 18.21 -42.35 3.58
N GLU A 643 17.83 -41.42 4.46
CA GLU A 643 16.48 -40.85 4.49
C GLU A 643 16.43 -39.37 4.07
N VAL A 644 17.29 -38.53 4.64
CA VAL A 644 17.13 -37.07 4.59
C VAL A 644 17.58 -36.49 3.25
N ILE A 645 18.80 -36.85 2.80
CA ILE A 645 19.37 -36.32 1.55
C ILE A 645 18.59 -36.81 0.31
N PRO A 646 18.20 -38.09 0.19
CA PRO A 646 17.42 -38.56 -0.95
C PRO A 646 16.05 -37.88 -1.07
N ARG A 647 15.33 -37.68 0.05
CA ARG A 647 14.04 -36.97 0.06
C ARG A 647 14.18 -35.53 -0.43
N ARG A 648 15.19 -34.79 0.05
CA ARG A 648 15.49 -33.42 -0.41
C ARG A 648 15.76 -33.36 -1.93
N ARG A 649 16.47 -34.35 -2.50
CA ARG A 649 16.72 -34.43 -3.96
C ARG A 649 15.44 -34.71 -4.77
N GLU A 650 14.46 -35.40 -4.22
CA GLU A 650 13.17 -35.63 -4.89
C GLU A 650 12.30 -34.37 -4.89
N GLU A 651 12.29 -33.63 -3.78
CA GLU A 651 11.60 -32.35 -3.65
C GLU A 651 12.14 -31.32 -4.67
N GLU A 652 13.47 -31.22 -4.81
CA GLU A 652 14.12 -30.31 -5.77
C GLU A 652 13.79 -30.67 -7.23
N ARG A 653 13.75 -31.97 -7.56
CA ARG A 653 13.33 -32.44 -8.89
C ARG A 653 11.88 -32.06 -9.19
N ARG A 654 10.96 -32.23 -8.23
CA ARG A 654 9.55 -31.83 -8.38
C ARG A 654 9.40 -30.32 -8.53
N ALA A 655 10.14 -29.53 -7.77
CA ALA A 655 10.13 -28.06 -7.87
C ALA A 655 10.63 -27.58 -9.24
N THR A 656 11.73 -28.17 -9.74
CA THR A 656 12.30 -27.84 -11.05
C THR A 656 11.34 -28.18 -12.19
N GLN A 657 10.68 -29.35 -12.10
CA GLN A 657 9.69 -29.78 -13.09
C GLN A 657 8.44 -28.89 -13.10
N ALA A 658 7.99 -28.43 -11.93
CA ALA A 658 6.90 -27.45 -11.81
C ALA A 658 7.27 -26.07 -12.40
N GLN A 659 8.54 -25.67 -12.31
CA GLN A 659 9.03 -24.38 -12.80
C GLN A 659 9.22 -24.36 -14.33
N GLN A 660 9.62 -25.48 -14.94
CA GLN A 660 9.72 -25.61 -16.41
C GLN A 660 8.35 -25.52 -17.11
N VAL A 661 7.27 -25.94 -16.47
CA VAL A 661 5.90 -25.82 -17.01
C VAL A 661 5.34 -24.38 -16.90
N ARG A 662 5.81 -23.57 -15.94
CA ARG A 662 5.30 -22.21 -15.68
C ARG A 662 5.84 -21.13 -16.63
N GLN A 663 7.06 -21.26 -17.14
CA GLN A 663 7.72 -20.18 -17.90
C GLN A 663 7.09 -19.83 -19.26
N PRO A 664 6.60 -20.79 -20.08
CA PRO A 664 5.91 -20.45 -21.33
C PRO A 664 4.53 -19.82 -21.09
N GLN A 665 3.83 -20.27 -20.04
CA GLN A 665 2.49 -19.83 -19.68
C GLN A 665 2.48 -18.38 -19.19
N GLN A 666 3.44 -17.99 -18.32
CA GLN A 666 3.51 -16.64 -17.76
C GLN A 666 3.83 -15.56 -18.81
N LYS A 667 4.60 -15.88 -19.86
CA LYS A 667 4.87 -14.93 -20.96
C LYS A 667 3.64 -14.70 -21.84
N ALA A 668 2.82 -15.72 -22.08
CA ALA A 668 1.56 -15.59 -22.82
C ALA A 668 0.50 -14.83 -22.00
N ASP A 669 0.41 -15.11 -20.71
CA ASP A 669 -0.55 -14.48 -19.79
C ASP A 669 -0.21 -12.99 -19.57
N ALA A 670 1.08 -12.63 -19.50
CA ALA A 670 1.51 -11.23 -19.40
C ALA A 670 1.22 -10.40 -20.67
N ALA A 671 1.40 -10.99 -21.86
CA ALA A 671 1.07 -10.32 -23.13
C ALA A 671 -0.45 -10.08 -23.28
N GLN A 672 -1.25 -11.07 -22.89
CA GLN A 672 -2.71 -10.96 -22.91
C GLN A 672 -3.24 -10.00 -21.84
N THR A 673 -2.62 -9.97 -20.66
CA THR A 673 -2.98 -9.02 -19.59
C THR A 673 -2.66 -7.58 -20.00
N ASN A 674 -1.54 -7.33 -20.67
CA ASN A 674 -1.21 -6.00 -21.18
C ASN A 674 -2.20 -5.53 -22.27
N GLN A 675 -2.62 -6.42 -23.17
CA GLN A 675 -3.62 -6.09 -24.20
C GLN A 675 -5.00 -5.81 -23.58
N GLN A 676 -5.41 -6.61 -22.59
CA GLN A 676 -6.66 -6.40 -21.85
C GLN A 676 -6.63 -5.08 -21.06
N THR A 677 -5.49 -4.75 -20.45
CA THR A 677 -5.30 -3.50 -19.69
C THR A 677 -5.37 -2.28 -20.62
N LEU A 678 -4.75 -2.34 -21.80
CA LEU A 678 -4.84 -1.28 -22.80
C LEU A 678 -6.27 -1.09 -23.32
N GLN A 679 -7.01 -2.19 -23.56
CA GLN A 679 -8.41 -2.12 -24.00
C GLN A 679 -9.33 -1.58 -22.90
N ASN A 680 -9.11 -1.96 -21.64
CA ASN A 680 -9.86 -1.45 -20.50
C ASN A 680 -9.57 0.04 -20.27
N ALA A 681 -8.31 0.47 -20.38
CA ALA A 681 -7.92 1.87 -20.30
C ALA A 681 -8.55 2.71 -21.43
N ALA A 682 -8.60 2.19 -22.65
CA ALA A 682 -9.26 2.85 -23.77
C ALA A 682 -10.79 3.00 -23.55
N ARG A 683 -11.46 1.95 -23.05
CA ARG A 683 -12.90 2.04 -22.70
C ARG A 683 -13.17 3.02 -21.56
N GLN A 684 -12.31 3.02 -20.54
CA GLN A 684 -12.45 3.94 -19.41
C GLN A 684 -12.23 5.39 -19.84
N ALA A 685 -11.28 5.65 -20.75
CA ALA A 685 -11.08 6.97 -21.34
C ALA A 685 -12.28 7.42 -22.18
N GLU A 686 -12.89 6.52 -22.97
CA GLU A 686 -14.12 6.79 -23.72
C GLU A 686 -15.30 7.11 -22.78
N GLN A 687 -15.47 6.36 -21.68
CA GLN A 687 -16.50 6.59 -20.68
C GLN A 687 -16.35 7.95 -19.97
N LEU A 688 -15.13 8.28 -19.52
CA LEU A 688 -14.87 9.57 -18.87
C LEU A 688 -15.12 10.74 -19.82
N LYS A 689 -14.66 10.63 -21.07
CA LYS A 689 -14.88 11.66 -22.09
C LYS A 689 -16.36 11.84 -22.40
N PHE A 690 -17.11 10.75 -22.51
CA PHE A 690 -18.55 10.83 -22.73
C PHE A 690 -19.29 11.46 -21.53
N ALA A 691 -18.94 11.08 -20.30
CA ALA A 691 -19.54 11.63 -19.08
C ALA A 691 -19.27 13.13 -18.92
N GLU A 692 -18.06 13.59 -19.26
CA GLU A 692 -17.71 15.02 -19.27
C GLU A 692 -18.59 15.80 -20.27
N LEU A 693 -18.68 15.31 -21.51
CA LEU A 693 -19.51 15.95 -22.54
C LEU A 693 -20.99 15.94 -22.17
N GLU A 694 -21.49 14.88 -21.54
CA GLU A 694 -22.86 14.80 -21.05
C GLU A 694 -23.11 15.82 -19.92
N GLY A 695 -22.16 15.98 -19.01
CA GLY A 695 -22.22 17.01 -17.96
C GLY A 695 -22.28 18.42 -18.54
N LEU A 696 -21.44 18.71 -19.54
CA LEU A 696 -21.43 19.99 -20.25
C LEU A 696 -22.73 20.24 -21.02
N TYR A 697 -23.31 19.22 -21.64
CA TYR A 697 -24.62 19.30 -22.29
C TYR A 697 -25.72 19.67 -21.28
N LYS A 698 -25.83 18.92 -20.17
CA LYS A 698 -26.84 19.17 -19.13
C LYS A 698 -26.71 20.57 -18.54
N GLN A 699 -25.48 21.05 -18.34
CA GLN A 699 -25.23 22.41 -17.86
C GLN A 699 -25.66 23.47 -18.88
N ALA A 700 -25.38 23.26 -20.17
CA ALA A 700 -25.79 24.19 -21.22
C ALA A 700 -27.32 24.21 -21.39
N GLU A 701 -27.96 23.05 -21.36
CA GLU A 701 -29.42 22.91 -21.44
C GLU A 701 -30.13 23.66 -20.29
N GLN A 702 -29.59 23.58 -19.07
CA GLN A 702 -30.13 24.30 -17.91
C GLN A 702 -29.97 25.82 -18.00
N ARG A 703 -28.86 26.32 -18.57
CA ARG A 703 -28.60 27.78 -18.66
C ARG A 703 -29.50 28.47 -19.67
N GLY A 704 -29.73 27.85 -20.83
CA GLY A 704 -30.67 28.37 -21.84
C GLY A 704 -30.35 29.75 -22.44
N ASP A 705 -29.13 30.24 -22.28
CA ASP A 705 -28.65 31.54 -22.77
C ASP A 705 -27.86 31.43 -24.10
N ASP A 706 -27.49 32.56 -24.70
CA ASP A 706 -26.74 32.58 -25.96
C ASP A 706 -25.35 31.92 -25.83
N ALA A 707 -24.75 31.94 -24.64
CA ALA A 707 -23.49 31.26 -24.36
C ALA A 707 -23.67 29.73 -24.35
N ALA A 708 -24.75 29.22 -23.74
CA ALA A 708 -25.12 27.82 -23.79
C ALA A 708 -25.41 27.33 -25.21
N ARG A 709 -26.05 28.17 -26.04
CA ARG A 709 -26.26 27.85 -27.46
C ARG A 709 -24.94 27.64 -28.21
N GLN A 710 -23.96 28.53 -28.02
CA GLN A 710 -22.63 28.37 -28.61
C GLN A 710 -21.95 27.09 -28.08
N GLN A 711 -22.04 26.85 -26.78
CA GLN A 711 -21.47 25.65 -26.16
C GLN A 711 -22.07 24.35 -26.74
N LEU A 712 -23.38 24.27 -26.94
CA LEU A 712 -24.05 23.13 -27.58
C LEU A 712 -23.57 22.90 -29.02
N PHE A 713 -23.35 23.98 -29.78
CA PHE A 713 -22.79 23.91 -31.14
C PHE A 713 -21.37 23.31 -31.15
N TYR A 714 -20.55 23.61 -30.14
CA TYR A 714 -19.22 23.02 -29.99
C TYR A 714 -19.23 21.57 -29.47
N LEU A 715 -20.25 21.16 -28.72
CA LEU A 715 -20.38 19.81 -28.19
C LEU A 715 -20.84 18.80 -29.26
N GLN A 716 -21.70 19.23 -30.19
CA GLN A 716 -22.24 18.36 -31.24
C GLN A 716 -21.19 17.58 -32.05
N PRO A 717 -20.13 18.20 -32.62
CA PRO A 717 -19.10 17.46 -33.36
C PRO A 717 -18.27 16.52 -32.46
N GLN A 718 -18.16 16.81 -31.16
CA GLN A 718 -17.42 15.96 -30.22
C GLN A 718 -18.19 14.68 -29.89
N PHE A 719 -19.51 14.76 -29.72
CA PHE A 719 -20.36 13.57 -29.63
C PHE A 719 -20.37 12.78 -30.94
N ARG A 720 -20.36 13.46 -32.10
CA ARG A 720 -20.26 12.79 -33.40
C ARG A 720 -18.94 12.02 -33.57
N ALA A 721 -17.82 12.58 -33.12
CA ALA A 721 -16.53 11.90 -33.14
C ALA A 721 -16.52 10.63 -32.27
N ILE A 722 -17.23 10.62 -31.13
CA ILE A 722 -17.39 9.41 -30.31
C ILE A 722 -18.32 8.41 -31.01
N ALA A 723 -19.40 8.88 -31.64
CA ALA A 723 -20.32 8.04 -32.41
C ALA A 723 -19.64 7.34 -33.60
N ASP A 724 -18.75 8.03 -34.29
CA ASP A 724 -18.02 7.50 -35.45
C ASP A 724 -16.87 6.56 -35.04
N GLY A 725 -16.41 6.63 -33.79
CA GLY A 725 -15.38 5.75 -33.23
C GLY A 725 -15.82 4.30 -33.01
N GLY A 726 -17.13 4.00 -33.10
CA GLY A 726 -17.66 2.63 -33.04
C GLY A 726 -17.55 1.94 -31.68
N GLY A 727 -17.25 2.70 -30.62
CA GLY A 727 -17.14 2.20 -29.24
C GLY A 727 -18.50 1.88 -28.60
N PRO A 728 -18.51 1.30 -27.39
CA PRO A 728 -19.74 0.91 -26.69
C PRO A 728 -20.70 2.08 -26.42
N LEU A 729 -20.20 3.32 -26.36
CA LEU A 729 -21.03 4.51 -26.16
C LEU A 729 -21.42 5.20 -27.48
N ALA A 730 -21.03 4.67 -28.63
CA ALA A 730 -21.36 5.23 -29.93
C ALA A 730 -22.87 5.42 -30.17
N PRO A 731 -23.77 4.48 -29.80
CA PRO A 731 -25.22 4.69 -29.96
C PRO A 731 -25.74 5.87 -29.13
N ASN A 732 -25.25 6.02 -27.89
CA ASN A 732 -25.65 7.11 -27.01
C ASN A 732 -25.12 8.45 -27.54
N ALA A 733 -23.86 8.49 -27.95
CA ALA A 733 -23.24 9.67 -28.55
C ALA A 733 -23.93 10.10 -29.85
N ARG A 734 -24.36 9.14 -30.66
CA ARG A 734 -25.17 9.39 -31.86
C ARG A 734 -26.50 10.04 -31.51
N ASN A 735 -27.20 9.56 -30.47
CA ASN A 735 -28.45 10.18 -30.01
C ASN A 735 -28.25 11.64 -29.54
N TYR A 736 -27.14 11.93 -28.83
CA TYR A 736 -26.81 13.31 -28.45
C TYR A 736 -26.54 14.21 -29.66
N ALA A 737 -25.75 13.73 -30.63
CA ALA A 737 -25.36 14.50 -31.81
C ALA A 737 -26.51 14.73 -32.80
N GLU A 738 -27.37 13.74 -33.01
CA GLU A 738 -28.39 13.75 -34.06
C GLU A 738 -29.77 14.19 -33.56
N ASN A 739 -30.10 13.96 -32.29
CA ASN A 739 -31.44 14.22 -31.76
C ASN A 739 -31.44 15.30 -30.66
N LEU A 740 -30.74 15.06 -29.55
CA LEU A 740 -30.89 15.89 -28.34
C LEU A 740 -30.34 17.31 -28.51
N ILE A 741 -29.13 17.46 -29.05
CA ILE A 741 -28.52 18.78 -29.26
C ILE A 741 -29.30 19.61 -30.31
N PRO A 742 -29.66 19.07 -31.49
CA PRO A 742 -30.49 19.78 -32.45
C PRO A 742 -31.86 20.22 -31.90
N ALA A 743 -32.51 19.37 -31.10
CA ALA A 743 -33.78 19.71 -30.47
C ALA A 743 -33.65 20.88 -29.50
N ALA A 744 -32.63 20.84 -28.63
CA ALA A 744 -32.35 21.91 -27.67
C ALA A 744 -32.02 23.24 -28.38
N LEU A 745 -31.21 23.21 -29.44
CA LEU A 745 -30.87 24.40 -30.23
C LEU A 745 -32.12 25.04 -30.87
N LYS A 746 -33.01 24.22 -31.44
CA LYS A 746 -34.27 24.69 -32.05
C LYS A 746 -35.19 25.33 -31.01
N GLU A 747 -35.27 24.76 -29.82
CA GLU A 747 -36.05 25.33 -28.73
C GLU A 747 -35.48 26.69 -28.29
N MET A 748 -34.16 26.77 -28.09
CA MET A 748 -33.49 28.03 -27.73
C MET A 748 -33.69 29.12 -28.80
N GLU A 749 -33.62 28.77 -30.09
CA GLU A 749 -33.92 29.69 -31.19
C GLU A 749 -35.35 30.22 -31.14
N SER A 750 -36.33 29.34 -30.86
CA SER A 750 -37.73 29.73 -30.74
C SER A 750 -37.96 30.70 -29.56
N ARG A 751 -37.31 30.46 -28.42
CA ARG A 751 -37.37 31.34 -27.24
C ARG A 751 -36.71 32.69 -27.53
N ALA A 752 -35.54 32.70 -28.18
CA ALA A 752 -34.84 33.92 -28.58
C ALA A 752 -35.65 34.76 -29.59
N ALA A 753 -36.31 34.10 -30.55
CA ALA A 753 -37.18 34.77 -31.51
C ALA A 753 -38.40 35.41 -30.82
N LYS A 754 -39.02 34.69 -29.88
CA LYS A 754 -40.12 35.21 -29.05
C LYS A 754 -39.67 36.41 -28.22
N ALA A 755 -38.54 36.31 -27.52
CA ALA A 755 -37.99 37.39 -26.69
C ALA A 755 -37.66 38.65 -27.52
N LYS A 756 -37.14 38.49 -28.75
CA LYS A 756 -36.90 39.62 -29.66
C LYS A 756 -38.20 40.32 -30.08
N LEU A 757 -39.26 39.55 -30.35
CA LEU A 757 -40.56 40.11 -30.69
C LEU A 757 -41.15 40.89 -29.50
N GLU A 758 -41.11 40.32 -28.30
CA GLU A 758 -41.57 40.98 -27.07
C GLU A 758 -40.77 42.25 -26.74
N ALA A 759 -39.44 42.23 -26.94
CA ALA A 759 -38.58 43.38 -26.75
C ALA A 759 -38.88 44.51 -27.78
N ALA A 760 -39.12 44.16 -29.04
CA ALA A 760 -39.51 45.11 -30.06
C ALA A 760 -40.87 45.76 -29.77
N GLU A 761 -41.84 44.97 -29.27
CA GLU A 761 -43.14 45.48 -28.83
C GLU A 761 -43.01 46.40 -27.62
N ALA A 762 -42.17 46.04 -26.64
CA ALA A 762 -41.89 46.88 -25.46
C ALA A 762 -41.19 48.20 -25.84
N ALA A 763 -40.25 48.17 -26.78
CA ALA A 763 -39.59 49.38 -27.29
C ALA A 763 -40.59 50.30 -28.01
N ARG A 764 -41.44 49.73 -28.88
CA ARG A 764 -42.51 50.48 -29.56
C ARG A 764 -43.50 51.08 -28.56
N PHE A 765 -43.86 50.35 -27.50
CA PHE A 765 -44.70 50.88 -26.43
C PHE A 765 -44.02 52.06 -25.72
N SER A 766 -42.73 51.96 -25.37
CA SER A 766 -41.98 53.05 -24.75
C SER A 766 -41.93 54.30 -25.63
N GLU A 767 -41.67 54.14 -26.92
CA GLU A 767 -41.65 55.23 -27.89
C GLU A 767 -43.03 55.92 -28.00
N LEU A 768 -44.11 55.14 -28.01
CA LEU A 768 -45.48 55.69 -28.00
C LEU A 768 -45.79 56.46 -26.72
N VAL A 769 -45.30 56.00 -25.57
CA VAL A 769 -45.42 56.72 -24.29
C VAL A 769 -44.66 58.05 -24.34
N ASP A 770 -43.50 58.10 -24.97
CA ASP A 770 -42.73 59.34 -25.10
C ASP A 770 -43.38 60.32 -26.11
N HIS A 771 -43.89 59.82 -27.24
CA HIS A 771 -44.71 60.63 -28.14
C HIS A 771 -45.96 61.18 -27.45
N PHE A 772 -46.60 60.40 -26.59
CA PHE A 772 -47.70 60.87 -25.76
C PHE A 772 -47.26 62.02 -24.85
N LYS A 773 -46.17 61.85 -24.09
CA LYS A 773 -45.65 62.92 -23.20
C LYS A 773 -45.34 64.20 -23.98
N GLN A 774 -44.63 64.08 -25.11
CA GLN A 774 -44.28 65.23 -25.97
C GLN A 774 -45.52 65.95 -26.50
N ALA A 775 -46.53 65.21 -26.96
CA ALA A 775 -47.77 65.79 -27.45
C ALA A 775 -48.58 66.49 -26.33
N VAL A 776 -48.54 65.95 -25.11
CA VAL A 776 -49.14 66.60 -23.93
C VAL A 776 -48.40 67.89 -23.56
N GLU A 777 -47.07 67.88 -23.55
CA GLU A 777 -46.24 69.05 -23.26
C GLU A 777 -46.41 70.16 -24.30
N ALA A 778 -46.46 69.79 -25.59
CA ALA A 778 -46.71 70.70 -26.70
C ALA A 778 -48.17 71.17 -26.81
N ARG A 779 -49.09 70.60 -26.02
CA ARG A 779 -50.55 70.78 -26.11
C ARG A 779 -51.12 70.52 -27.50
N ASP A 780 -50.52 69.59 -28.25
CA ASP A 780 -50.98 69.23 -29.60
C ASP A 780 -52.13 68.21 -29.54
N ASN A 781 -53.34 68.74 -29.44
CA ASN A 781 -54.56 67.95 -29.38
C ASN A 781 -54.76 67.08 -30.64
N ASN A 782 -54.30 67.56 -31.80
CA ASN A 782 -54.46 66.85 -33.06
C ASN A 782 -53.54 65.63 -33.10
N ALA A 783 -52.28 65.77 -32.68
CA ALA A 783 -51.35 64.65 -32.55
C ALA A 783 -51.83 63.58 -31.55
N LEU A 784 -52.40 64.00 -30.42
CA LEU A 784 -52.97 63.08 -29.42
C LEU A 784 -54.13 62.25 -30.00
N LYS A 785 -55.04 62.88 -30.75
CA LYS A 785 -56.20 62.21 -31.35
C LYS A 785 -55.84 61.31 -32.53
N THR A 786 -55.03 61.82 -33.45
CA THR A 786 -54.81 61.17 -34.75
C THR A 786 -53.67 60.17 -34.74
N ARG A 787 -52.59 60.45 -34.00
CA ARG A 787 -51.37 59.65 -34.00
C ARG A 787 -51.24 58.79 -32.76
N VAL A 788 -51.38 59.39 -31.57
CA VAL A 788 -51.11 58.68 -30.30
C VAL A 788 -52.22 57.71 -29.94
N LEU A 789 -53.48 58.16 -29.94
CA LEU A 789 -54.63 57.32 -29.57
C LEU A 789 -54.79 56.10 -30.47
N GLY A 790 -54.71 56.30 -31.79
CA GLY A 790 -54.86 55.23 -32.77
C GLY A 790 -53.77 54.16 -32.66
N GLU A 791 -52.52 54.54 -32.40
CA GLU A 791 -51.42 53.58 -32.26
C GLU A 791 -51.50 52.79 -30.94
N PHE A 792 -51.91 53.40 -29.82
CA PHE A 792 -52.15 52.65 -28.58
C PHE A 792 -53.33 51.67 -28.72
N GLN A 793 -54.38 52.03 -29.46
CA GLN A 793 -55.51 51.12 -29.73
C GLN A 793 -55.09 49.92 -30.58
N LYS A 794 -54.30 50.15 -31.63
CA LYS A 794 -53.75 49.05 -32.46
C LYS A 794 -52.88 48.11 -31.63
N LEU A 795 -52.03 48.67 -30.76
CA LEU A 795 -51.17 47.86 -29.89
C LEU A 795 -51.96 47.08 -28.83
N ALA A 796 -53.05 47.66 -28.30
CA ALA A 796 -53.97 46.99 -27.39
C ALA A 796 -54.71 45.82 -28.06
N GLN A 797 -55.09 45.96 -29.33
CA GLN A 797 -55.78 44.92 -30.09
C GLN A 797 -54.87 43.78 -30.55
N ALA A 798 -53.55 44.02 -30.67
CA ALA A 798 -52.59 43.02 -31.10
C ALA A 798 -52.38 41.87 -30.09
N GLY A 799 -52.82 42.03 -28.83
CA GLY A 799 -52.85 40.94 -27.84
C GLY A 799 -51.47 40.50 -27.30
N GLY A 800 -50.43 41.31 -27.48
CA GLY A 800 -49.08 41.04 -26.97
C GLY A 800 -48.86 41.42 -25.49
N PRO A 801 -47.65 41.22 -24.93
CA PRO A 801 -47.34 41.44 -23.52
C PRO A 801 -47.64 42.87 -23.02
N LYS A 802 -47.69 43.87 -23.90
CA LYS A 802 -48.01 45.26 -23.54
C LYS A 802 -49.42 45.70 -23.92
N ALA A 803 -50.26 44.78 -24.41
CA ALA A 803 -51.63 45.07 -24.84
C ALA A 803 -52.51 45.65 -23.71
N ALA A 804 -52.44 45.10 -22.50
CA ALA A 804 -53.23 45.57 -21.35
C ALA A 804 -52.81 46.98 -20.90
N GLU A 805 -51.50 47.27 -20.88
CA GLU A 805 -50.98 48.60 -20.56
C GLU A 805 -51.36 49.60 -21.66
N ALA A 806 -51.22 49.24 -22.94
CA ALA A 806 -51.63 50.05 -24.08
C ALA A 806 -53.13 50.35 -24.08
N ALA A 807 -53.97 49.38 -23.69
CA ALA A 807 -55.41 49.57 -23.56
C ALA A 807 -55.74 50.65 -22.51
N LYS A 808 -54.99 50.71 -21.40
CA LYS A 808 -55.15 51.75 -20.37
C LYS A 808 -54.80 53.15 -20.91
N TYR A 809 -53.73 53.26 -21.71
CA TYR A 809 -53.39 54.53 -22.36
C TYR A 809 -54.47 54.95 -23.36
N ALA A 810 -54.94 54.03 -24.20
CA ALA A 810 -55.97 54.30 -25.19
C ALA A 810 -57.34 54.68 -24.61
N THR A 811 -57.77 54.04 -23.52
CA THR A 811 -59.12 54.21 -22.98
C THR A 811 -59.23 55.30 -21.93
N VAL A 812 -58.15 55.54 -21.16
CA VAL A 812 -58.19 56.43 -20.00
C VAL A 812 -57.25 57.63 -20.18
N LEU A 813 -55.95 57.39 -20.39
CA LEU A 813 -54.94 58.45 -20.26
C LEU A 813 -54.91 59.41 -21.45
N VAL A 814 -54.95 58.91 -22.69
CA VAL A 814 -54.93 59.75 -23.89
C VAL A 814 -56.23 60.57 -24.02
N PRO A 815 -57.44 60.00 -23.83
CA PRO A 815 -58.68 60.78 -23.82
C PRO A 815 -58.73 61.85 -22.71
N ALA A 816 -58.18 61.56 -21.52
CA ALA A 816 -58.08 62.55 -20.46
C ALA A 816 -57.17 63.73 -20.88
N ALA A 817 -55.98 63.43 -21.41
CA ALA A 817 -55.05 64.46 -21.89
C ALA A 817 -55.61 65.30 -23.06
N ILE A 818 -56.41 64.69 -23.94
CA ILE A 818 -57.13 65.40 -25.01
C ILE A 818 -58.13 66.40 -24.43
N ARG A 819 -58.82 66.07 -23.34
CA ARG A 819 -59.74 67.02 -22.68
C ARG A 819 -58.97 68.18 -22.04
N ASP A 820 -57.84 67.87 -21.39
CA ASP A 820 -57.03 68.87 -20.68
C ASP A 820 -56.28 69.83 -21.61
N THR A 821 -56.00 69.41 -22.86
CA THR A 821 -55.28 70.20 -23.87
C THR A 821 -56.19 70.90 -24.87
N ALA A 822 -57.50 70.67 -24.83
CA ALA A 822 -58.44 71.35 -25.72
C ALA A 822 -58.46 72.86 -25.41
N PRO A 823 -58.39 73.75 -26.42
CA PRO A 823 -58.57 75.17 -26.16
C PRO A 823 -59.96 75.40 -25.59
N TRP A 824 -60.05 76.21 -24.53
CA TRP A 824 -61.34 76.67 -24.02
C TRP A 824 -62.12 77.33 -25.17
N PRO A 825 -63.43 77.09 -25.30
CA PRO A 825 -64.21 77.69 -26.36
C PRO A 825 -64.02 79.21 -26.33
N VAL A 826 -63.63 79.78 -27.47
CA VAL A 826 -63.65 81.23 -27.65
C VAL A 826 -65.11 81.65 -27.60
N ILE A 827 -65.56 82.16 -26.46
CA ILE A 827 -66.86 82.82 -26.35
C ILE A 827 -66.71 84.16 -27.08
N GLY A 828 -67.02 84.17 -28.37
CA GLY A 828 -67.12 85.40 -29.15
C GLY A 828 -68.34 86.21 -28.68
N CYS A 829 -68.10 87.42 -28.15
CA CYS A 829 -69.16 88.39 -27.93
C CYS A 829 -69.72 88.87 -29.28
N PRO A 830 -71.02 88.71 -29.58
CA PRO A 830 -71.64 89.48 -30.66
C PRO A 830 -71.70 90.95 -30.24
N ALA A 831 -71.28 91.85 -31.13
CA ALA A 831 -71.54 93.28 -30.97
C ALA A 831 -73.05 93.51 -30.85
N SER A 832 -73.49 94.13 -29.75
CA SER A 832 -74.86 94.58 -29.52
C SER A 832 -75.17 95.87 -30.30
N PRO A 833 -76.42 96.37 -30.38
CA PRO A 833 -77.69 95.66 -30.58
C PRO A 833 -78.57 96.36 -31.65
N GLY A 834 -79.45 95.60 -32.29
CA GLY A 834 -80.63 96.13 -32.99
C GLY A 834 -81.84 95.30 -32.59
N GLY A 835 -82.37 95.57 -31.39
CA GLY A 835 -83.69 95.16 -30.91
C GLY A 835 -84.09 93.68 -31.09
N LEU A 836 -83.81 92.85 -30.07
CA LEU A 836 -84.62 91.71 -29.60
C LEU A 836 -83.85 91.02 -28.46
N SER A 837 -84.40 91.01 -27.25
CA SER A 837 -83.79 90.33 -26.09
C SER A 837 -83.82 88.79 -26.29
N PRO A 838 -82.68 88.08 -26.23
CA PRO A 838 -82.70 86.63 -26.21
C PRO A 838 -83.00 86.12 -24.78
N SER A 839 -83.92 85.16 -24.69
CA SER A 839 -84.27 84.46 -23.46
C SER A 839 -83.14 83.48 -23.09
N ILE A 840 -82.44 83.72 -21.97
CA ILE A 840 -81.34 82.89 -21.44
C ILE A 840 -81.93 81.69 -20.69
N LYS A 841 -81.46 80.47 -21.00
CA LYS A 841 -81.89 79.24 -20.31
C LYS A 841 -80.80 78.71 -19.36
N PRO A 842 -81.17 77.91 -18.35
CA PRO A 842 -80.19 77.21 -17.50
C PRO A 842 -79.29 76.31 -18.35
N GLY A 843 -77.97 76.53 -18.30
CA GLY A 843 -76.97 75.79 -19.07
C GLY A 843 -76.29 76.58 -20.20
N ASP A 844 -76.76 77.80 -20.50
CA ASP A 844 -76.13 78.65 -21.50
C ASP A 844 -74.84 79.32 -20.96
N LEU A 845 -73.79 79.40 -21.79
CA LEU A 845 -72.56 80.13 -21.48
C LEU A 845 -72.71 81.60 -21.92
N VAL A 846 -72.54 82.55 -20.98
CA VAL A 846 -72.70 83.99 -21.23
C VAL A 846 -71.42 84.73 -20.83
N ALA A 847 -71.02 85.76 -21.59
CA ALA A 847 -69.85 86.57 -21.27
C ALA A 847 -70.09 87.43 -20.01
N CYS A 848 -69.13 87.45 -19.08
CA CYS A 848 -69.27 88.10 -17.77
C CYS A 848 -69.62 89.60 -17.83
N GLY A 849 -69.33 90.29 -18.92
CA GLY A 849 -69.64 91.72 -19.12
C GLY A 849 -71.11 92.06 -19.38
N LEU A 850 -71.99 91.05 -19.54
CA LEU A 850 -73.44 91.23 -19.77
C LEU A 850 -74.30 90.94 -18.52
N LEU A 851 -73.67 90.68 -17.37
CA LEU A 851 -74.35 90.39 -16.10
C LEU A 851 -74.39 91.65 -15.23
N ASP A 852 -75.59 92.09 -14.83
CA ASP A 852 -75.78 93.25 -13.96
C ASP A 852 -75.39 92.87 -12.50
N PRO A 853 -74.34 93.46 -11.90
CA PRO A 853 -73.74 92.97 -10.66
C PRO A 853 -74.67 92.82 -9.44
N PRO A 854 -75.68 93.68 -9.18
CA PRO A 854 -76.46 93.58 -7.95
C PRO A 854 -77.52 92.46 -7.95
N LYS A 855 -77.66 91.67 -9.03
CA LYS A 855 -78.71 90.64 -9.15
C LYS A 855 -78.18 89.20 -9.28
N VAL A 856 -76.88 88.97 -9.11
CA VAL A 856 -76.27 87.63 -9.21
C VAL A 856 -75.79 87.16 -7.84
N GLN A 857 -76.38 86.07 -7.33
CA GLN A 857 -75.87 85.36 -6.15
C GLN A 857 -74.83 84.34 -6.59
N TRP A 858 -73.60 84.50 -6.12
CA TRP A 858 -72.53 83.52 -6.34
C TRP A 858 -72.65 82.40 -5.31
N THR A 859 -73.01 81.20 -5.76
CA THR A 859 -72.94 79.98 -4.93
C THR A 859 -71.61 79.28 -5.15
N GLN A 860 -70.81 79.16 -4.09
CA GLN A 860 -69.55 78.44 -4.10
C GLN A 860 -69.82 76.93 -4.08
N PHE A 861 -69.49 76.22 -5.17
CA PHE A 861 -69.54 74.76 -5.22
C PHE A 861 -68.12 74.18 -5.09
N SER A 862 -67.92 73.33 -4.10
CA SER A 862 -66.73 72.49 -3.98
C SER A 862 -66.96 71.18 -4.76
N TRP A 863 -66.25 70.99 -5.87
CA TRP A 863 -66.21 69.71 -6.59
C TRP A 863 -64.97 68.90 -6.16
N PRO A 864 -65.09 67.62 -5.74
CA PRO A 864 -63.96 66.88 -5.17
C PRO A 864 -62.90 66.40 -6.16
N ASP A 865 -63.19 66.34 -7.46
CA ASP A 865 -62.35 65.59 -8.41
C ASP A 865 -61.80 66.47 -9.56
N PHE A 866 -60.90 67.40 -9.22
CA PHE A 866 -60.01 68.03 -10.20
C PHE A 866 -58.53 67.76 -9.86
N PRO A 867 -57.71 67.20 -10.77
CA PRO A 867 -56.35 66.77 -10.43
C PRO A 867 -55.39 67.94 -10.15
N GLY A 868 -54.90 68.02 -8.90
CA GLY A 868 -53.57 68.44 -8.39
C GLY A 868 -52.74 69.61 -8.97
N ARG A 869 -52.85 70.00 -10.24
CA ARG A 869 -51.93 70.96 -10.89
C ARG A 869 -52.41 72.41 -10.94
N ALA A 870 -53.61 72.73 -10.44
CA ALA A 870 -54.09 74.11 -10.30
C ALA A 870 -53.74 74.78 -8.95
N ARG A 871 -52.95 74.12 -8.08
CA ARG A 871 -52.47 74.71 -6.81
C ARG A 871 -51.09 75.38 -6.90
N GLN A 872 -50.40 75.32 -8.03
CA GLN A 872 -49.02 75.84 -8.17
C GLN A 872 -48.84 77.00 -9.16
N ALA A 873 -49.92 77.51 -9.75
CA ALA A 873 -49.91 78.82 -10.40
C ALA A 873 -50.67 79.80 -9.51
N GLY A 874 -49.95 80.41 -8.57
CA GLY A 874 -50.48 81.51 -7.77
C GLY A 874 -50.79 82.72 -8.63
N GLN A 875 -51.83 83.45 -8.23
CA GLN A 875 -52.04 84.87 -8.49
C GLN A 875 -52.10 85.33 -9.96
N ALA A 876 -53.32 85.36 -10.51
CA ALA A 876 -53.79 86.51 -11.26
C ALA A 876 -55.32 86.59 -11.14
N LYS A 877 -55.81 87.81 -10.94
CA LYS A 877 -57.17 88.21 -10.51
C LYS A 877 -58.32 87.57 -11.28
#